data_AF-A0A7R9Q973-F1
#
_entry.id   AF-A0A7R9Q973-F1
#
_cell.length_a   1.000
_cell.length_b   1.000
_cell.length_c   1.000
_cell.angle_alpha   90.00
_cell.angle_beta   90.00
_cell.angle_gamma   90.00
#
_symmetry.space_group_name_H-M   'P 1'
#
loop_
_entity.id
_entity.type
_entity.pdbx_description
1 polymer ?
#
loop_
_entity_poly.entity_id
_entity_poly.type
_entity_poly.pdbx_seq_one_letter_code
_entity_poly.pdbx_strand_id
1 'polypeptide(L)'
;SIVRIPDLIKAAASDEMPALAITDLSNLHAAVKFYNKSLGKGIKPIFGSVIRLNDANHKATLLAMTNKGWRGLTEIVSRGFIEGQQLSIPCVQKEWVLEQSQDLIVLLGLHSDVGEMLCAAYPEKAEPLLEQWIEKFGNRVYLALTRTGFHDLPDYPIPEGHTIHSYFEHLSEIGLEERLDFLYPIETRDEDWAEIRKPYDERLAYELGIINKMDFPGYFLIVMDFIQWSKNNGVPVGPGRGSGAGSLVAYSLKITDLDPLRYDLLFERFLNPERVSMPDFDIDFCIAGRDKVIDYVARHYGRDAVSQIATFGTMAAKGLTLEESIEAEPQLKDIVTNPSNPDYDDAAEIWEMALKLEGITRNTGKHAGGVVIAPTKITDYSAILCEADGTGRVAQFDKDDVEAAGLVKFDFLGLRNLTVIEDAIQNINKRIQSDKPLNISNIPLDDPKSYAVFADANTTAVFQFESVGMKKMLKEARPSKFEEIIAFVSLYRPGPMDLIPDFIHRMHGGEFEYLHPLLESVLEPTYGIMVYQEQVMQAAQFCAGYTLGGADLLRRAMGKKKVEEMVKQRATFIEGAAKKDIDEGTANHIFDYMEKFAGYGFNKSHAAAYALVAYQTAWLKAHYPSEFMAAVMSSEMQNTDNIVFLIDDCRINNLVVLPPSVNMSFYQFYASDVNTIIYGLGAIKGVGEQAMQSVIDSHLKKINKRTLEALIRAGALDCLGIERSSLMAQLPEAVQAAEQARSNRETGIMDLFGEVEEVQPRIEVSANHERFQRFKDIIQNEKVVVIEEVMTKTLASDIQKILLPFCNVDMCQHIPMQIQLDYDYATAELHLGQQWKVAPLDELLSKLRDYFGKESIHIEYQVKSKAAKAVDHRGLAQPTQHLSHVRIVMVNTTLPANIGSALRAMKTMGLTKLVLVAPKTYPHPDIDALAAGAADLIEQIEIVDSLENAIKDCHIVFGTSARSRTIPWPLLDARPAAQKSMQAVIQHQQEIAIVFGREDRGLTNEELALANFHVTVPVNSDYGVLNVAQAIQVLCYEMRMATLELADKKLDTEAVMRVTDSEDMHWDEPLVTHEQMEQFYPHIEKMLADIEFLDPKNPRLLPLRLRRLFGRIQLDKMEYHLLRGIFSRVQALNNGTWKKSKDEDQN
;
A
#
# COMPACT_ATOMS: atom_id res chain seq x y z
N SER A 1 -19.02 -4.40 2.22
CA SER A 1 -20.49 -4.34 2.14
C SER A 1 -20.98 -3.35 3.19
N ILE A 2 -21.93 -2.48 2.83
CA ILE A 2 -22.59 -1.57 3.78
C ILE A 2 -23.89 -2.16 4.36
N VAL A 3 -24.35 -3.28 3.83
CA VAL A 3 -25.60 -3.92 4.24
C VAL A 3 -25.36 -4.83 5.44
N ARG A 4 -26.13 -4.62 6.52
CA ARG A 4 -26.07 -5.44 7.73
C ARG A 4 -27.07 -6.59 7.62
N ILE A 5 -26.66 -7.79 8.07
CA ILE A 5 -27.49 -9.00 8.07
C ILE A 5 -28.88 -8.78 8.71
N PRO A 6 -29.04 -8.19 9.91
CA PRO A 6 -30.36 -8.00 10.49
C PRO A 6 -31.27 -7.09 9.65
N ASP A 7 -30.72 -6.04 9.05
CA ASP A 7 -31.50 -5.10 8.23
C ASP A 7 -31.91 -5.76 6.90
N LEU A 8 -31.01 -6.53 6.30
CA LEU A 8 -31.29 -7.32 5.09
C LEU A 8 -32.43 -8.33 5.32
N ILE A 9 -32.38 -9.06 6.43
CA ILE A 9 -33.42 -10.06 6.76
C ILE A 9 -34.75 -9.36 7.10
N LYS A 10 -34.70 -8.20 7.75
CA LYS A 10 -35.89 -7.40 8.03
C LYS A 10 -36.55 -6.92 6.74
N ALA A 11 -35.77 -6.45 5.78
CA ALA A 11 -36.26 -6.06 4.45
C ALA A 11 -36.86 -7.27 3.72
N ALA A 12 -36.14 -8.40 3.63
CA ALA A 12 -36.64 -9.62 3.00
C ALA A 12 -37.93 -10.15 3.65
N ALA A 13 -38.07 -10.04 4.97
CA ALA A 13 -39.30 -10.40 5.67
C ALA A 13 -40.45 -9.43 5.35
N SER A 14 -40.16 -8.14 5.22
CA SER A 14 -41.14 -7.11 4.82
C SER A 14 -41.61 -7.32 3.39
N ASP A 15 -40.74 -7.80 2.51
CA ASP A 15 -41.03 -8.09 1.11
C ASP A 15 -41.61 -9.52 0.91
N GLU A 16 -41.92 -10.22 2.01
CA GLU A 16 -42.49 -11.57 2.01
C GLU A 16 -41.64 -12.61 1.23
N MET A 17 -40.32 -12.42 1.19
CA MET A 17 -39.42 -13.33 0.48
C MET A 17 -39.27 -14.67 1.23
N PRO A 18 -39.57 -15.82 0.59
CA PRO A 18 -39.52 -17.12 1.25
C PRO A 18 -38.11 -17.66 1.45
N ALA A 19 -37.14 -17.14 0.70
CA ALA A 19 -35.75 -17.56 0.75
C ALA A 19 -34.82 -16.38 0.44
N LEU A 20 -33.60 -16.42 0.97
CA LEU A 20 -32.58 -15.41 0.74
C LEU A 20 -31.21 -16.10 0.63
N ALA A 21 -30.42 -15.70 -0.37
CA ALA A 21 -29.05 -16.17 -0.55
C ALA A 21 -28.07 -15.09 -0.08
N ILE A 22 -27.02 -15.50 0.64
CA ILE A 22 -25.87 -14.64 0.94
C ILE A 22 -24.66 -15.18 0.17
N THR A 23 -24.00 -14.30 -0.58
CA THR A 23 -22.89 -14.64 -1.47
C THR A 23 -21.78 -13.62 -1.30
N ASP A 24 -21.05 -13.71 -0.18
CA ASP A 24 -19.95 -12.80 0.12
C ASP A 24 -18.71 -13.11 -0.75
N LEU A 25 -17.88 -12.09 -0.97
CA LEU A 25 -16.75 -12.14 -1.91
C LEU A 25 -15.53 -12.88 -1.33
N SER A 26 -15.25 -14.07 -1.89
CA SER A 26 -14.23 -15.06 -1.52
C SER A 26 -14.23 -15.42 -0.03
N ASN A 27 -15.38 -15.36 0.65
CA ASN A 27 -15.46 -15.70 2.07
C ASN A 27 -16.86 -16.20 2.46
N LEU A 28 -16.94 -16.75 3.67
CA LEU A 28 -18.13 -17.35 4.27
C LEU A 28 -18.31 -16.91 5.74
N HIS A 29 -17.79 -15.73 6.11
CA HIS A 29 -17.80 -15.24 7.50
C HIS A 29 -19.20 -15.16 8.09
N ALA A 30 -20.18 -14.74 7.28
CA ALA A 30 -21.53 -14.44 7.74
C ALA A 30 -22.45 -15.66 7.88
N ALA A 31 -22.02 -16.86 7.49
CA ALA A 31 -22.91 -18.01 7.27
C ALA A 31 -23.76 -18.36 8.51
N VAL A 32 -23.14 -18.50 9.69
CA VAL A 32 -23.85 -18.89 10.92
C VAL A 32 -24.81 -17.79 11.41
N LYS A 33 -24.37 -16.52 11.39
CA LYS A 33 -25.22 -15.37 11.75
C LYS A 33 -26.41 -15.22 10.82
N PHE A 34 -26.18 -15.39 9.52
CA PHE A 34 -27.22 -15.35 8.49
C PHE A 34 -28.25 -16.47 8.69
N TYR A 35 -27.78 -17.69 8.96
CA TYR A 35 -28.64 -18.84 9.23
C TYR A 35 -29.57 -18.62 10.41
N ASN A 36 -29.00 -18.29 11.58
CA ASN A 36 -29.75 -18.13 12.83
C ASN A 36 -30.80 -17.02 12.73
N LYS A 37 -30.45 -15.88 12.10
CA LYS A 37 -31.38 -14.76 11.93
C LYS A 37 -32.47 -15.04 10.90
N SER A 38 -32.15 -15.74 9.80
CA SER A 38 -33.14 -16.06 8.75
C SER A 38 -34.19 -17.03 9.28
N LEU A 39 -33.76 -18.08 10.00
CA LEU A 39 -34.66 -19.02 10.67
C LEU A 39 -35.59 -18.33 11.67
N GLY A 40 -35.08 -17.38 12.46
CA GLY A 40 -35.87 -16.60 13.40
C GLY A 40 -36.99 -15.76 12.76
N LYS A 41 -36.95 -15.56 11.43
CA LYS A 41 -37.95 -14.85 10.64
C LYS A 41 -38.68 -15.74 9.63
N GLY A 42 -38.44 -17.06 9.64
CA GLY A 42 -39.10 -18.00 8.73
C GLY A 42 -38.60 -17.95 7.28
N ILE A 43 -37.46 -17.30 7.01
CA ILE A 43 -36.85 -17.20 5.68
C ILE A 43 -35.86 -18.35 5.50
N LYS A 44 -35.92 -19.06 4.37
CA LYS A 44 -34.95 -20.12 4.05
C LYS A 44 -33.58 -19.53 3.66
N PRO A 45 -32.51 -19.77 4.44
CA PRO A 45 -31.18 -19.31 4.07
C PRO A 45 -30.57 -20.19 2.98
N ILE A 46 -29.91 -19.58 2.00
CA ILE A 46 -29.10 -20.23 0.97
C ILE A 46 -27.66 -19.72 1.12
N PHE A 47 -26.71 -20.64 1.26
CA PHE A 47 -25.30 -20.30 1.38
C PHE A 47 -24.61 -20.29 0.03
N GLY A 48 -23.82 -19.25 -0.19
CA GLY A 48 -22.92 -19.20 -1.31
C GLY A 48 -21.74 -18.27 -1.06
N SER A 49 -20.86 -18.20 -2.03
CA SER A 49 -19.78 -17.22 -2.06
C SER A 49 -19.52 -16.83 -3.51
N VAL A 50 -19.26 -15.55 -3.73
CA VAL A 50 -18.68 -15.08 -4.99
C VAL A 50 -17.19 -15.33 -4.90
N ILE A 51 -16.67 -16.37 -5.52
CA ILE A 51 -15.23 -16.66 -5.53
C ILE A 51 -14.54 -15.86 -6.62
N ARG A 52 -13.31 -15.42 -6.37
CA ARG A 52 -12.43 -14.91 -7.42
C ARG A 52 -11.78 -16.07 -8.15
N LEU A 53 -11.92 -16.16 -9.46
CA LEU A 53 -11.44 -17.27 -10.28
C LEU A 53 -10.11 -16.90 -10.95
N ASN A 54 -9.07 -17.69 -10.76
CA ASN A 54 -7.71 -17.58 -11.35
C ASN A 54 -6.93 -16.28 -11.01
N ASP A 55 -7.59 -15.13 -10.97
CA ASP A 55 -7.07 -13.79 -10.71
C ASP A 55 -8.03 -12.95 -9.86
N ALA A 56 -7.71 -11.66 -9.65
CA ALA A 56 -8.46 -10.77 -8.77
C ALA A 56 -9.79 -10.26 -9.36
N ASN A 57 -9.98 -10.35 -10.67
CA ASN A 57 -11.06 -9.68 -11.42
C ASN A 57 -12.21 -10.66 -11.72
N HIS A 58 -11.89 -11.87 -12.18
CA HIS A 58 -12.91 -12.85 -12.55
C HIS A 58 -13.61 -13.41 -11.32
N LYS A 59 -14.93 -13.61 -11.41
CA LYS A 59 -15.79 -14.00 -10.29
C LYS A 59 -16.82 -15.04 -10.70
N ALA A 60 -16.96 -16.12 -9.93
CA ALA A 60 -18.11 -17.01 -10.05
C ALA A 60 -18.87 -17.07 -8.73
N THR A 61 -20.19 -17.09 -8.80
CA THR A 61 -21.01 -17.29 -7.61
C THR A 61 -21.26 -18.78 -7.46
N LEU A 62 -20.89 -19.35 -6.32
CA LEU A 62 -21.19 -20.74 -6.00
C LEU A 62 -22.26 -20.79 -4.93
N LEU A 63 -23.30 -21.59 -5.13
CA LEU A 63 -24.34 -21.86 -4.15
C LEU A 63 -24.30 -23.34 -3.75
N ALA A 64 -24.40 -23.61 -2.45
CA ALA A 64 -24.45 -24.96 -1.94
C ALA A 64 -25.87 -25.52 -2.01
N MET A 65 -26.08 -26.64 -2.72
CA MET A 65 -27.38 -27.33 -2.77
C MET A 65 -27.62 -28.23 -1.57
N THR A 66 -26.54 -28.86 -1.09
CA THR A 66 -26.56 -29.84 -0.01
C THR A 66 -25.43 -29.57 0.97
N ASN A 67 -25.43 -30.27 2.10
CA ASN A 67 -24.31 -30.23 3.04
C ASN A 67 -23.00 -30.74 2.44
N LYS A 68 -23.04 -31.61 1.40
CA LYS A 68 -21.83 -32.01 0.68
C LYS A 68 -21.32 -30.87 -0.20
N GLY A 69 -22.22 -30.17 -0.88
CA GLY A 69 -21.90 -28.96 -1.64
C GLY A 69 -21.32 -27.87 -0.73
N TRP A 70 -21.88 -27.68 0.46
CA TRP A 70 -21.33 -26.75 1.46
C TRP A 70 -19.86 -27.06 1.80
N ARG A 71 -19.52 -28.34 2.02
CA ARG A 71 -18.14 -28.77 2.29
C ARG A 71 -17.22 -28.55 1.08
N GLY A 72 -17.73 -28.75 -0.13
CA GLY A 72 -17.02 -28.39 -1.35
C GLY A 72 -16.74 -26.88 -1.41
N LEU A 73 -17.76 -26.07 -1.13
CA LEU A 73 -17.66 -24.60 -1.13
C LEU A 73 -16.64 -24.08 -0.12
N THR A 74 -16.67 -24.58 1.12
CA THR A 74 -15.72 -24.19 2.17
C THR A 74 -14.29 -24.59 1.82
N GLU A 75 -14.07 -25.77 1.23
CA GLU A 75 -12.75 -26.20 0.76
C GLU A 75 -12.26 -25.31 -0.39
N ILE A 76 -13.10 -25.04 -1.39
CA ILE A 76 -12.78 -24.15 -2.52
C ILE A 76 -12.34 -22.76 -2.02
N VAL A 77 -13.13 -22.15 -1.13
CA VAL A 77 -12.80 -20.84 -0.54
C VAL A 77 -11.50 -20.91 0.26
N SER A 78 -11.29 -22.00 1.01
CA SER A 78 -10.06 -22.20 1.80
C SER A 78 -8.82 -22.33 0.93
N ARG A 79 -8.90 -23.07 -0.19
CA ARG A 79 -7.78 -23.22 -1.14
C ARG A 79 -7.42 -21.88 -1.77
N GLY A 80 -8.40 -21.02 -2.04
CA GLY A 80 -8.16 -19.64 -2.48
C GLY A 80 -7.25 -18.86 -1.52
N PHE A 81 -7.40 -19.04 -0.22
CA PHE A 81 -6.50 -18.43 0.77
C PHE A 81 -5.19 -19.20 0.94
N ILE A 82 -5.19 -20.53 0.96
CA ILE A 82 -4.00 -21.33 1.31
C ILE A 82 -3.00 -21.42 0.16
N GLU A 83 -3.50 -21.67 -1.05
CA GLU A 83 -2.69 -21.99 -2.23
C GLU A 83 -2.79 -20.87 -3.28
N GLY A 84 -3.91 -20.15 -3.30
CA GLY A 84 -4.31 -19.25 -4.38
C GLY A 84 -4.03 -17.76 -4.18
N GLN A 85 -3.29 -17.38 -3.12
CA GLN A 85 -3.07 -15.96 -2.83
C GLN A 85 -2.15 -15.30 -3.85
N GLN A 86 -2.65 -14.25 -4.49
CA GLN A 86 -1.88 -13.35 -5.34
C GLN A 86 -1.94 -11.95 -4.74
N LEU A 87 -0.80 -11.40 -4.31
CA LEU A 87 -0.74 -10.10 -3.62
C LEU A 87 -1.72 -10.03 -2.42
N SER A 88 -1.85 -11.11 -1.66
CA SER A 88 -2.79 -11.27 -0.54
C SER A 88 -4.29 -11.30 -0.91
N ILE A 89 -4.62 -11.43 -2.20
CA ILE A 89 -6.00 -11.62 -2.67
C ILE A 89 -6.23 -13.11 -2.89
N PRO A 90 -7.29 -13.71 -2.30
CA PRO A 90 -7.58 -15.13 -2.48
C PRO A 90 -8.18 -15.40 -3.87
N CYS A 91 -7.39 -16.00 -4.75
CA CYS A 91 -7.80 -16.37 -6.11
C CYS A 91 -7.89 -17.90 -6.21
N VAL A 92 -9.07 -18.42 -6.51
CA VAL A 92 -9.36 -19.86 -6.63
C VAL A 92 -9.10 -20.29 -8.07
N GLN A 93 -8.27 -21.31 -8.31
CA GLN A 93 -8.10 -21.84 -9.66
C GLN A 93 -9.38 -22.56 -10.13
N LYS A 94 -9.76 -22.36 -11.39
CA LYS A 94 -10.96 -22.94 -12.00
C LYS A 94 -10.97 -24.46 -11.87
N GLU A 95 -9.83 -25.11 -12.08
CA GLU A 95 -9.67 -26.56 -12.00
C GLU A 95 -10.10 -27.09 -10.63
N TRP A 96 -9.81 -26.35 -9.55
CA TRP A 96 -10.19 -26.73 -8.18
C TRP A 96 -11.70 -26.76 -8.01
N VAL A 97 -12.40 -25.81 -8.64
CA VAL A 97 -13.86 -25.71 -8.62
C VAL A 97 -14.49 -26.81 -9.46
N LEU A 98 -13.91 -27.12 -10.62
CA LEU A 98 -14.33 -28.20 -11.51
C LEU A 98 -14.16 -29.58 -10.85
N GLU A 99 -13.04 -29.80 -10.16
CA GLU A 99 -12.76 -31.00 -9.36
C GLU A 99 -13.75 -31.16 -8.20
N GLN A 100 -14.11 -30.07 -7.52
CA GLN A 100 -15.07 -30.05 -6.40
C GLN A 100 -16.48 -29.59 -6.80
N SER A 101 -16.90 -29.90 -8.02
CA SER A 101 -18.17 -29.46 -8.58
C SER A 101 -19.41 -30.13 -7.98
N GLN A 102 -19.27 -31.16 -7.14
CA GLN A 102 -20.40 -31.94 -6.63
C GLN A 102 -21.33 -31.13 -5.72
N ASP A 103 -22.65 -31.22 -5.95
CA ASP A 103 -23.71 -30.56 -5.17
C ASP A 103 -23.61 -29.02 -5.05
N LEU A 104 -22.85 -28.40 -5.94
CA LEU A 104 -22.76 -26.96 -6.13
C LEU A 104 -23.59 -26.50 -7.33
N ILE A 105 -24.21 -25.33 -7.19
CA ILE A 105 -24.71 -24.56 -8.31
C ILE A 105 -23.68 -23.47 -8.58
N VAL A 106 -23.35 -23.27 -9.85
CA VAL A 106 -22.55 -22.13 -10.26
C VAL A 106 -23.45 -21.13 -10.98
N LEU A 107 -23.43 -19.89 -10.52
CA LEU A 107 -23.98 -18.74 -11.23
C LEU A 107 -22.82 -17.94 -11.83
N LEU A 108 -22.80 -17.94 -13.15
CA LEU A 108 -21.82 -17.25 -13.97
C LEU A 108 -22.46 -15.90 -14.33
N GLY A 109 -22.08 -14.87 -13.59
CA GLY A 109 -22.52 -13.49 -13.86
C GLY A 109 -21.59 -12.78 -14.84
N LEU A 110 -21.84 -11.50 -15.07
CA LEU A 110 -21.02 -10.59 -15.87
C LEU A 110 -19.52 -10.86 -15.71
N HIS A 111 -19.01 -10.84 -14.48
CA HIS A 111 -17.57 -10.93 -14.20
C HIS A 111 -17.01 -12.36 -14.17
N SER A 112 -17.77 -13.41 -14.53
CA SER A 112 -17.24 -14.79 -14.55
C SER A 112 -16.35 -15.04 -15.76
N ASP A 113 -15.64 -16.17 -15.85
CA ASP A 113 -14.84 -16.50 -17.04
C ASP A 113 -15.72 -16.70 -18.29
N VAL A 114 -16.90 -17.32 -18.12
CA VAL A 114 -17.92 -17.42 -19.18
C VAL A 114 -18.61 -16.09 -19.39
N GLY A 115 -18.88 -15.36 -18.31
CA GLY A 115 -19.28 -13.97 -18.30
C GLY A 115 -18.34 -13.18 -19.18
N GLU A 116 -17.17 -12.76 -18.70
CA GLU A 116 -16.09 -12.06 -19.41
C GLU A 116 -15.82 -12.57 -20.83
N MET A 117 -15.89 -13.88 -21.12
CA MET A 117 -15.71 -14.31 -22.51
C MET A 117 -16.92 -13.98 -23.42
N LEU A 118 -18.15 -13.99 -22.90
CA LEU A 118 -19.35 -13.70 -23.68
C LEU A 118 -19.40 -12.22 -24.20
N CYS A 119 -18.80 -11.20 -23.56
CA CYS A 119 -18.74 -9.78 -24.03
C CYS A 119 -17.39 -9.51 -24.67
N ALA A 120 -16.43 -10.42 -24.57
CA ALA A 120 -15.12 -10.27 -25.17
C ALA A 120 -15.25 -10.52 -26.66
N ALA A 121 -14.25 -10.09 -27.44
CA ALA A 121 -14.24 -10.01 -28.92
C ALA A 121 -14.64 -11.30 -29.67
N TYR A 122 -14.79 -12.39 -28.92
CA TYR A 122 -14.93 -13.75 -29.39
C TYR A 122 -15.85 -14.54 -28.42
N PRO A 123 -17.16 -14.26 -28.34
CA PRO A 123 -18.12 -14.95 -27.46
C PRO A 123 -18.20 -16.45 -27.77
N GLU A 124 -17.86 -16.87 -28.98
CA GLU A 124 -17.72 -18.27 -29.36
C GLU A 124 -16.63 -18.98 -28.54
N LYS A 125 -15.67 -18.25 -27.97
CA LYS A 125 -14.68 -18.82 -27.03
C LYS A 125 -15.26 -19.02 -25.63
N ALA A 126 -16.43 -18.48 -25.33
CA ALA A 126 -17.13 -18.72 -24.08
C ALA A 126 -17.81 -20.09 -24.09
N GLU A 127 -18.16 -20.60 -25.27
CA GLU A 127 -18.77 -21.92 -25.42
C GLU A 127 -17.84 -23.03 -24.93
N PRO A 128 -16.55 -23.11 -25.33
CA PRO A 128 -15.60 -24.05 -24.72
C PRO A 128 -15.42 -23.88 -23.20
N LEU A 129 -15.50 -22.65 -22.68
CA LEU A 129 -15.38 -22.40 -21.23
C LEU A 129 -16.63 -22.85 -20.48
N LEU A 130 -17.81 -22.62 -21.06
CA LEU A 130 -19.10 -23.04 -20.55
C LEU A 130 -19.25 -24.55 -20.67
N GLU A 131 -18.78 -25.17 -21.75
CA GLU A 131 -18.71 -26.62 -21.93
C GLU A 131 -17.91 -27.26 -20.81
N GLN A 132 -16.77 -26.69 -20.39
CA GLN A 132 -16.03 -27.18 -19.23
C GLN A 132 -16.86 -27.12 -17.94
N TRP A 133 -17.61 -26.04 -17.73
CA TRP A 133 -18.53 -25.93 -16.59
C TRP A 133 -19.67 -26.95 -16.70
N ILE A 134 -20.30 -27.09 -17.86
CA ILE A 134 -21.41 -28.02 -18.11
C ILE A 134 -20.94 -29.48 -17.99
N GLU A 135 -19.73 -29.80 -18.45
CA GLU A 135 -19.15 -31.15 -18.34
C GLU A 135 -19.09 -31.61 -16.88
N LYS A 136 -18.81 -30.69 -15.94
CA LYS A 136 -18.67 -31.00 -14.51
C LYS A 136 -19.94 -30.73 -13.70
N PHE A 137 -20.63 -29.64 -13.96
CA PHE A 137 -21.80 -29.19 -13.20
C PHE A 137 -23.12 -29.68 -13.80
N GLY A 138 -23.14 -30.09 -15.06
CA GLY A 138 -24.35 -30.53 -15.78
C GLY A 138 -25.39 -29.43 -15.83
N ASN A 139 -26.60 -29.74 -15.37
CA ASN A 139 -27.73 -28.81 -15.30
C ASN A 139 -27.68 -27.81 -14.13
N ARG A 140 -26.54 -27.69 -13.44
CA ARG A 140 -26.33 -26.81 -12.27
C ARG A 140 -25.50 -25.57 -12.59
N VAL A 141 -25.34 -25.28 -13.87
CA VAL A 141 -24.73 -24.05 -14.39
C VAL A 141 -25.85 -23.10 -14.76
N TYR A 142 -25.82 -21.88 -14.24
CA TYR A 142 -26.76 -20.83 -14.59
C TYR A 142 -26.00 -19.56 -14.95
N LEU A 143 -26.52 -18.82 -15.91
CA LEU A 143 -26.07 -17.46 -16.18
C LEU A 143 -26.85 -16.50 -15.26
N ALA A 144 -26.15 -15.70 -14.46
CA ALA A 144 -26.77 -14.72 -13.57
C ALA A 144 -27.08 -13.43 -14.34
N LEU A 145 -28.31 -12.93 -14.21
CA LEU A 145 -28.78 -11.68 -14.80
C LEU A 145 -29.08 -10.66 -13.69
N THR A 146 -28.51 -9.47 -13.78
CA THR A 146 -28.68 -8.37 -12.82
C THR A 146 -29.15 -7.11 -13.55
N ARG A 147 -30.09 -6.34 -12.98
CA ARG A 147 -30.66 -5.10 -13.58
C ARG A 147 -30.99 -4.09 -12.48
N THR A 148 -30.21 -3.01 -12.32
CA THR A 148 -30.08 -2.30 -11.02
C THR A 148 -30.39 -0.80 -10.96
N GLY A 149 -31.06 -0.15 -11.92
CA GLY A 149 -31.55 1.24 -11.65
C GLY A 149 -30.59 2.46 -11.71
N PHE A 150 -29.27 2.33 -11.54
CA PHE A 150 -28.30 3.42 -11.26
C PHE A 150 -27.59 4.16 -12.41
N HIS A 151 -28.22 5.14 -13.06
CA HIS A 151 -27.48 5.98 -14.02
C HIS A 151 -27.15 7.38 -13.49
N ASP A 152 -26.28 7.46 -12.47
CA ASP A 152 -25.34 8.60 -12.37
C ASP A 152 -24.22 8.28 -13.34
N LEU A 153 -24.51 8.55 -14.59
CA LEU A 153 -23.59 8.30 -15.66
C LEU A 153 -22.69 9.50 -15.86
N PRO A 154 -21.40 9.26 -16.14
CA PRO A 154 -20.51 10.29 -16.62
C PRO A 154 -21.12 11.08 -17.79
N ASP A 155 -21.01 12.41 -17.82
CA ASP A 155 -21.46 13.18 -18.99
C ASP A 155 -20.67 12.78 -20.26
N TYR A 156 -21.37 12.51 -21.36
CA TYR A 156 -20.76 12.19 -22.66
C TYR A 156 -20.67 13.43 -23.57
N PRO A 157 -19.51 13.73 -24.19
CA PRO A 157 -19.36 14.90 -25.04
C PRO A 157 -20.11 14.78 -26.39
N ILE A 158 -20.82 15.83 -26.81
CA ILE A 158 -21.74 15.86 -27.97
C ILE A 158 -21.35 17.00 -28.93
N PRO A 159 -21.33 16.82 -30.26
CA PRO A 159 -20.98 17.89 -31.20
C PRO A 159 -22.04 19.01 -31.28
N GLU A 160 -21.60 20.24 -31.59
CA GLU A 160 -22.48 21.41 -31.72
C GLU A 160 -23.54 21.21 -32.81
N GLY A 161 -24.81 21.41 -32.42
CA GLY A 161 -25.98 21.23 -33.30
C GLY A 161 -26.79 19.96 -33.01
N HIS A 162 -26.30 19.07 -32.14
CA HIS A 162 -27.03 17.90 -31.68
C HIS A 162 -27.29 17.91 -30.16
N THR A 163 -28.37 17.25 -29.74
CA THR A 163 -28.72 16.94 -28.34
C THR A 163 -28.37 15.48 -28.05
N ILE A 164 -28.29 15.04 -26.79
CA ILE A 164 -27.86 13.66 -26.48
C ILE A 164 -28.78 12.60 -27.10
N HIS A 165 -30.09 12.89 -27.15
CA HIS A 165 -31.09 12.06 -27.82
C HIS A 165 -30.94 12.10 -29.34
N SER A 166 -30.79 13.29 -29.95
CA SER A 166 -30.71 13.42 -31.41
C SER A 166 -29.36 12.98 -31.98
N TYR A 167 -28.30 13.00 -31.18
CA TYR A 167 -26.99 12.45 -31.55
C TYR A 167 -26.97 10.92 -31.44
N PHE A 168 -27.62 10.38 -30.41
CA PHE A 168 -27.80 8.94 -30.22
C PHE A 168 -28.67 8.30 -31.32
N GLU A 169 -29.78 8.92 -31.71
CA GLU A 169 -30.60 8.47 -32.84
C GLU A 169 -29.81 8.51 -34.16
N HIS A 170 -29.12 9.62 -34.43
CA HIS A 170 -28.33 9.81 -35.65
C HIS A 170 -27.23 8.75 -35.83
N LEU A 171 -26.48 8.43 -34.76
CA LEU A 171 -25.43 7.39 -34.80
C LEU A 171 -26.01 5.97 -34.95
N SER A 172 -27.20 5.72 -34.40
CA SER A 172 -27.87 4.41 -34.48
C SER A 172 -28.50 4.15 -35.85
N GLU A 173 -28.89 5.19 -36.58
CA GLU A 173 -29.38 5.07 -37.96
C GLU A 173 -28.23 4.82 -38.95
N ILE A 174 -27.14 5.59 -38.84
CA ILE A 174 -25.94 5.40 -39.67
C ILE A 174 -25.36 3.99 -39.49
N GLY A 175 -25.28 3.53 -38.24
CA GLY A 175 -24.75 2.21 -37.90
C GLY A 175 -25.59 1.03 -38.39
N LEU A 176 -26.92 1.18 -38.56
CA LEU A 176 -27.77 0.13 -39.10
C LEU A 176 -27.55 -0.07 -40.60
N GLU A 177 -27.37 1.02 -41.35
CA GLU A 177 -27.16 0.97 -42.80
C GLU A 177 -25.87 0.25 -43.16
N GLU A 178 -24.76 0.56 -42.47
CA GLU A 178 -23.48 -0.12 -42.68
C GLU A 178 -23.55 -1.64 -42.43
N ARG A 179 -24.46 -2.09 -41.55
CA ARG A 179 -24.66 -3.51 -41.22
C ARG A 179 -25.54 -4.25 -42.22
N LEU A 180 -26.59 -3.60 -42.72
CA LEU A 180 -27.49 -4.17 -43.71
C LEU A 180 -26.79 -4.30 -45.07
N ASP A 181 -25.93 -3.34 -45.44
CA ASP A 181 -25.07 -3.42 -46.63
C ASP A 181 -24.06 -4.57 -46.57
N PHE A 182 -23.61 -4.94 -45.37
CA PHE A 182 -22.73 -6.09 -45.13
C PHE A 182 -23.47 -7.45 -45.15
N LEU A 183 -24.65 -7.53 -44.53
CA LEU A 183 -25.44 -8.78 -44.44
C LEU A 183 -26.12 -9.15 -45.76
N TYR A 184 -26.49 -8.15 -46.55
CA TYR A 184 -27.14 -8.30 -47.84
C TYR A 184 -26.47 -7.34 -48.82
N PRO A 185 -25.35 -7.75 -49.44
CA PRO A 185 -24.67 -6.97 -50.45
C PRO A 185 -25.64 -6.55 -51.56
N ILE A 186 -25.52 -5.32 -52.06
CA ILE A 186 -26.37 -4.76 -53.12
C ILE A 186 -26.48 -5.72 -54.33
N GLU A 187 -25.42 -6.47 -54.58
CA GLU A 187 -25.26 -7.45 -55.65
C GLU A 187 -26.11 -8.73 -55.50
N THR A 188 -26.62 -9.02 -54.29
CA THR A 188 -27.39 -10.23 -53.92
C THR A 188 -28.85 -9.95 -53.52
N ARG A 189 -29.32 -8.71 -53.72
CA ARG A 189 -30.68 -8.26 -53.36
C ARG A 189 -31.67 -8.57 -54.47
N ASP A 190 -32.61 -9.47 -54.21
CA ASP A 190 -33.72 -9.79 -55.11
C ASP A 190 -34.91 -8.82 -54.89
N GLU A 191 -35.99 -8.98 -55.66
CA GLU A 191 -37.22 -8.15 -55.54
C GLU A 191 -37.81 -8.14 -54.12
N ASP A 192 -37.52 -9.18 -53.33
CA ASP A 192 -38.00 -9.34 -51.95
C ASP A 192 -37.19 -8.52 -50.92
N TRP A 193 -36.14 -7.78 -51.30
CA TRP A 193 -35.30 -7.00 -50.38
C TRP A 193 -36.06 -5.96 -49.55
N ALA A 194 -37.03 -5.28 -50.17
CA ALA A 194 -37.84 -4.29 -49.47
C ALA A 194 -38.69 -4.92 -48.35
N GLU A 195 -39.11 -6.18 -48.52
CA GLU A 195 -39.79 -6.94 -47.47
C GLU A 195 -38.81 -7.44 -46.40
N ILE A 196 -37.55 -7.75 -46.76
CA ILE A 196 -36.51 -8.16 -45.81
C ILE A 196 -36.04 -6.99 -44.92
N ARG A 197 -35.98 -5.75 -45.44
CA ARG A 197 -35.49 -4.56 -44.70
C ARG A 197 -36.52 -3.95 -43.76
N LYS A 198 -37.80 -3.96 -44.15
CA LYS A 198 -38.88 -3.31 -43.39
C LYS A 198 -38.94 -3.67 -41.88
N PRO A 199 -38.73 -4.94 -41.48
CA PRO A 199 -38.69 -5.32 -40.06
C PRO A 199 -37.56 -4.64 -39.26
N TYR A 200 -36.46 -4.24 -39.90
CA TYR A 200 -35.33 -3.57 -39.24
C TYR A 200 -35.65 -2.12 -38.90
N ASP A 201 -36.23 -1.40 -39.85
CA ASP A 201 -36.56 0.01 -39.67
C ASP A 201 -37.66 0.20 -38.61
N GLU A 202 -38.68 -0.67 -38.60
CA GLU A 202 -39.76 -0.65 -37.60
C GLU A 202 -39.23 -0.95 -36.19
N ARG A 203 -38.26 -1.86 -36.08
CA ARG A 203 -37.66 -2.22 -34.80
C ARG A 203 -36.77 -1.10 -34.26
N LEU A 204 -35.93 -0.46 -35.09
CA LEU A 204 -35.03 0.60 -34.65
C LEU A 204 -35.81 1.80 -34.06
N ALA A 205 -36.89 2.22 -34.74
CA ALA A 205 -37.71 3.36 -34.30
C ALA A 205 -38.42 3.10 -32.95
N TYR A 206 -38.88 1.86 -32.73
CA TYR A 206 -39.49 1.47 -31.47
C TYR A 206 -38.50 1.50 -30.29
N GLU A 207 -37.29 1.00 -30.50
CA GLU A 207 -36.25 0.95 -29.47
C GLU A 207 -35.75 2.35 -29.07
N LEU A 208 -35.47 3.21 -30.06
CA LEU A 208 -35.03 4.59 -29.83
C LEU A 208 -36.07 5.39 -29.04
N GLY A 209 -37.36 5.24 -29.37
CA GLY A 209 -38.45 5.92 -28.66
C GLY A 209 -38.55 5.53 -27.19
N ILE A 210 -38.27 4.27 -26.84
CA ILE A 210 -38.29 3.81 -25.44
C ILE A 210 -37.05 4.29 -24.67
N ILE A 211 -35.85 4.19 -25.25
CA ILE A 211 -34.60 4.61 -24.61
C ILE A 211 -34.60 6.11 -24.34
N ASN A 212 -35.12 6.91 -25.29
CA ASN A 212 -35.24 8.36 -25.13
C ASN A 212 -36.29 8.76 -24.11
N LYS A 213 -37.40 8.01 -23.99
CA LYS A 213 -38.41 8.27 -22.95
C LYS A 213 -37.92 7.95 -21.53
N MET A 214 -36.95 7.04 -21.39
CA MET A 214 -36.42 6.56 -20.11
C MET A 214 -35.09 7.23 -19.68
N ASP A 215 -34.59 8.19 -20.45
CA ASP A 215 -33.41 9.02 -20.15
C ASP A 215 -32.08 8.25 -19.96
N PHE A 216 -31.87 7.20 -20.77
CA PHE A 216 -30.60 6.45 -20.83
C PHE A 216 -29.67 6.65 -22.06
N PRO A 217 -29.84 7.66 -22.94
CA PRO A 217 -28.93 7.83 -24.08
C PRO A 217 -27.46 8.02 -23.68
N GLY A 218 -27.20 8.75 -22.59
CA GLY A 218 -25.83 8.98 -22.09
C GLY A 218 -25.10 7.67 -21.79
N TYR A 219 -25.80 6.64 -21.34
CA TYR A 219 -25.20 5.35 -20.99
C TYR A 219 -24.55 4.68 -22.18
N PHE A 220 -25.32 4.59 -23.25
CA PHE A 220 -24.94 3.90 -24.45
C PHE A 220 -23.78 4.61 -25.14
N LEU A 221 -23.77 5.94 -25.08
CA LEU A 221 -22.71 6.76 -25.68
C LEU A 221 -21.36 6.57 -24.96
N ILE A 222 -21.37 6.50 -23.62
CA ILE A 222 -20.14 6.27 -22.83
C ILE A 222 -19.56 4.88 -23.13
N VAL A 223 -20.42 3.85 -23.12
CA VAL A 223 -20.07 2.46 -23.39
C VAL A 223 -19.51 2.29 -24.81
N MET A 224 -20.11 2.98 -25.79
CA MET A 224 -19.61 3.03 -27.16
C MET A 224 -18.19 3.60 -27.24
N ASP A 225 -17.93 4.72 -26.58
CA ASP A 225 -16.68 5.47 -26.72
C ASP A 225 -15.42 4.73 -26.26
N PHE A 226 -15.43 4.11 -25.08
CA PHE A 226 -14.25 3.38 -24.62
C PHE A 226 -14.08 2.01 -25.29
N ILE A 227 -15.15 1.41 -25.84
CA ILE A 227 -15.05 0.28 -26.79
C ILE A 227 -14.35 0.74 -28.06
N GLN A 228 -14.82 1.83 -28.66
CA GLN A 228 -14.32 2.30 -29.94
C GLN A 228 -12.86 2.72 -29.81
N TRP A 229 -12.52 3.45 -28.74
CA TRP A 229 -11.14 3.81 -28.40
C TRP A 229 -10.26 2.58 -28.26
N SER A 230 -10.76 1.52 -27.63
CA SER A 230 -10.01 0.26 -27.46
C SER A 230 -9.79 -0.46 -28.79
N LYS A 231 -10.85 -0.65 -29.60
CA LYS A 231 -10.77 -1.25 -30.95
C LYS A 231 -9.74 -0.50 -31.80
N ASN A 232 -9.68 0.82 -31.67
CA ASN A 232 -8.77 1.68 -32.41
C ASN A 232 -7.33 1.68 -31.87
N ASN A 233 -7.12 1.47 -30.58
CA ASN A 233 -5.79 1.51 -29.93
C ASN A 233 -5.12 0.13 -29.87
N GLY A 234 -5.50 -0.76 -30.79
CA GLY A 234 -4.95 -2.12 -30.87
C GLY A 234 -5.26 -2.96 -29.63
N VAL A 235 -6.34 -2.61 -28.92
CA VAL A 235 -6.88 -3.34 -27.79
C VAL A 235 -8.12 -4.10 -28.31
N PRO A 236 -8.03 -5.40 -28.60
CA PRO A 236 -9.15 -6.16 -29.18
C PRO A 236 -10.38 -6.13 -28.27
N VAL A 237 -11.57 -5.92 -28.85
CA VAL A 237 -12.84 -5.78 -28.11
C VAL A 237 -13.96 -6.65 -28.65
N GLY A 238 -14.78 -7.13 -27.72
CA GLY A 238 -16.15 -7.65 -27.86
C GLY A 238 -16.96 -7.46 -29.13
N PRO A 239 -17.73 -8.48 -29.57
CA PRO A 239 -19.03 -8.32 -30.18
C PRO A 239 -20.20 -8.26 -29.16
N GLY A 240 -19.93 -8.32 -27.84
CA GLY A 240 -20.86 -8.01 -26.73
C GLY A 240 -21.83 -9.14 -26.26
N ARG A 241 -22.01 -9.34 -24.93
CA ARG A 241 -23.01 -10.22 -24.25
C ARG A 241 -24.04 -9.44 -23.44
N GLY A 242 -24.96 -10.21 -22.86
CA GLY A 242 -26.01 -9.74 -21.97
C GLY A 242 -27.31 -9.53 -22.74
N SER A 243 -28.30 -8.92 -22.09
CA SER A 243 -29.55 -8.56 -22.77
C SER A 243 -29.35 -7.46 -23.84
N GLY A 244 -28.18 -6.83 -23.92
CA GLY A 244 -27.86 -5.73 -24.85
C GLY A 244 -27.84 -6.13 -26.34
N ALA A 245 -27.52 -7.38 -26.70
CA ALA A 245 -27.55 -7.87 -28.08
C ALA A 245 -28.97 -8.05 -28.66
N GLY A 246 -29.99 -8.03 -27.79
CA GLY A 246 -31.40 -8.00 -28.21
C GLY A 246 -31.90 -6.61 -28.63
N SER A 247 -31.04 -5.59 -28.56
CA SER A 247 -31.30 -4.23 -29.03
C SER A 247 -30.66 -4.02 -30.40
N LEU A 248 -31.50 -3.70 -31.39
CA LEU A 248 -31.04 -3.29 -32.70
C LEU A 248 -30.19 -2.00 -32.62
N VAL A 249 -30.51 -1.11 -31.68
CA VAL A 249 -29.73 0.12 -31.42
C VAL A 249 -28.28 -0.17 -30.99
N ALA A 250 -28.05 -1.22 -30.19
CA ALA A 250 -26.69 -1.61 -29.79
C ALA A 250 -25.90 -2.28 -30.92
N TYR A 251 -26.56 -2.98 -31.85
CA TYR A 251 -25.94 -3.53 -33.07
C TYR A 251 -25.51 -2.42 -34.03
N SER A 252 -26.38 -1.41 -34.18
CA SER A 252 -26.08 -0.23 -34.97
C SER A 252 -24.87 0.54 -34.44
N LEU A 253 -24.80 0.85 -33.15
CA LEU A 253 -23.69 1.60 -32.54
C LEU A 253 -22.36 0.83 -32.47
N LYS A 254 -22.28 -0.37 -33.09
CA LYS A 254 -21.11 -1.27 -33.06
C LYS A 254 -20.65 -1.67 -31.65
N ILE A 255 -21.53 -1.48 -30.67
CA ILE A 255 -21.42 -2.03 -29.32
C ILE A 255 -21.58 -3.55 -29.41
N THR A 256 -22.46 -4.01 -30.32
CA THR A 256 -22.59 -5.43 -30.68
C THR A 256 -22.44 -5.66 -32.18
N ASP A 257 -22.05 -6.87 -32.59
CA ASP A 257 -21.77 -7.23 -33.99
C ASP A 257 -22.74 -8.30 -34.56
N LEU A 258 -23.85 -8.60 -33.87
CA LEU A 258 -24.79 -9.68 -34.24
C LEU A 258 -26.22 -9.17 -34.42
N ASP A 259 -26.88 -9.59 -35.50
CA ASP A 259 -28.20 -9.09 -35.93
C ASP A 259 -29.37 -9.70 -35.13
N PRO A 260 -30.18 -8.90 -34.42
CA PRO A 260 -31.24 -9.41 -33.56
C PRO A 260 -32.52 -9.88 -34.28
N LEU A 261 -32.81 -9.44 -35.50
CA LEU A 261 -34.05 -9.76 -36.21
C LEU A 261 -33.99 -11.09 -36.96
N ARG A 262 -32.83 -11.44 -37.52
CA ARG A 262 -32.60 -12.75 -38.18
C ARG A 262 -32.74 -13.94 -37.22
N TYR A 263 -32.62 -13.69 -35.91
CA TYR A 263 -32.62 -14.71 -34.85
C TYR A 263 -33.70 -14.47 -33.76
N ASP A 264 -34.73 -13.65 -34.03
CA ASP A 264 -35.90 -13.40 -33.15
C ASP A 264 -35.58 -12.93 -31.71
N LEU A 265 -34.62 -12.01 -31.56
CA LEU A 265 -34.24 -11.47 -30.25
C LEU A 265 -35.13 -10.26 -29.85
N LEU A 266 -35.61 -10.25 -28.60
CA LEU A 266 -36.62 -9.29 -28.09
C LEU A 266 -36.03 -8.14 -27.25
N PHE A 267 -36.49 -6.90 -27.49
CA PHE A 267 -35.97 -5.65 -26.91
C PHE A 267 -36.46 -5.36 -25.49
N GLU A 268 -37.72 -5.66 -25.18
CA GLU A 268 -38.35 -5.39 -23.87
C GLU A 268 -37.73 -6.24 -22.76
N ARG A 269 -37.02 -7.31 -23.16
CA ARG A 269 -36.19 -8.10 -22.27
C ARG A 269 -34.94 -7.33 -21.83
N PHE A 270 -34.46 -6.37 -22.60
CA PHE A 270 -33.37 -5.45 -22.22
C PHE A 270 -33.89 -4.28 -21.37
N LEU A 271 -35.00 -3.63 -21.75
CA LEU A 271 -35.50 -2.41 -21.09
C LEU A 271 -37.05 -2.33 -21.10
N ASN A 272 -37.69 -2.17 -19.92
CA ASN A 272 -39.16 -2.26 -19.76
C ASN A 272 -39.83 -0.88 -19.47
N PRO A 273 -40.83 -0.45 -20.27
CA PRO A 273 -41.42 0.90 -20.16
C PRO A 273 -42.34 1.18 -18.96
N GLU A 274 -42.86 0.17 -18.25
CA GLU A 274 -43.78 0.38 -17.11
C GLU A 274 -43.09 0.47 -15.73
N ARG A 275 -41.77 0.25 -15.66
CA ARG A 275 -40.97 0.30 -14.42
C ARG A 275 -39.60 0.93 -14.69
N VAL A 276 -39.27 2.07 -14.06
CA VAL A 276 -37.98 2.76 -14.27
C VAL A 276 -36.83 2.01 -13.55
N SER A 277 -35.94 1.37 -14.33
CA SER A 277 -34.69 0.72 -13.87
C SER A 277 -33.59 0.81 -14.95
N MET A 278 -32.33 0.87 -14.55
CA MET A 278 -31.13 1.12 -15.36
C MET A 278 -30.61 -0.11 -16.11
N PRO A 279 -30.15 0.08 -17.37
CA PRO A 279 -29.45 -0.92 -18.17
C PRO A 279 -27.99 -1.17 -17.75
N ASP A 280 -27.50 -2.39 -17.97
CA ASP A 280 -26.13 -2.85 -17.65
C ASP A 280 -25.48 -3.48 -18.92
N PHE A 281 -24.33 -2.94 -19.36
CA PHE A 281 -23.50 -3.36 -20.50
C PHE A 281 -22.15 -3.84 -19.97
N ASP A 282 -21.82 -5.08 -20.28
CA ASP A 282 -20.50 -5.58 -19.97
C ASP A 282 -19.56 -5.45 -21.18
N ILE A 283 -18.25 -5.31 -20.97
CA ILE A 283 -17.28 -5.12 -22.06
C ILE A 283 -15.91 -5.64 -21.60
N ASP A 284 -15.22 -6.38 -22.46
CA ASP A 284 -13.92 -6.95 -22.11
C ASP A 284 -12.78 -6.42 -22.99
N PHE A 285 -11.63 -6.20 -22.33
CA PHE A 285 -10.38 -5.69 -22.89
C PHE A 285 -9.25 -6.67 -22.59
N CYS A 286 -8.21 -6.70 -23.42
CA CYS A 286 -7.05 -7.56 -23.17
C CYS A 286 -6.20 -7.08 -21.95
N ILE A 287 -5.59 -7.99 -21.19
CA ILE A 287 -4.91 -7.73 -19.89
C ILE A 287 -3.82 -6.63 -19.96
N ALA A 288 -2.97 -6.63 -21.00
CA ALA A 288 -1.94 -5.60 -21.20
C ALA A 288 -2.48 -4.24 -21.72
N GLY A 289 -3.72 -4.23 -22.24
CA GLY A 289 -4.48 -3.05 -22.66
C GLY A 289 -5.41 -2.52 -21.58
N ARG A 290 -5.79 -3.34 -20.58
CA ARG A 290 -6.70 -3.00 -19.48
C ARG A 290 -6.25 -1.78 -18.68
N ASP A 291 -5.00 -1.73 -18.24
CA ASP A 291 -4.48 -0.58 -17.50
C ASP A 291 -4.41 0.67 -18.39
N LYS A 292 -4.34 0.50 -19.73
CA LYS A 292 -4.45 1.58 -20.71
C LYS A 292 -5.88 2.06 -20.93
N VAL A 293 -6.88 1.17 -20.83
CA VAL A 293 -8.31 1.51 -20.87
C VAL A 293 -8.74 2.17 -19.57
N ILE A 294 -8.32 1.66 -18.42
CA ILE A 294 -8.57 2.29 -17.11
C ILE A 294 -7.91 3.68 -17.07
N ASP A 295 -6.70 3.82 -17.59
CA ASP A 295 -6.03 5.11 -17.73
C ASP A 295 -6.69 5.99 -18.83
N TYR A 296 -7.31 5.44 -19.88
CA TYR A 296 -8.13 6.18 -20.85
C TYR A 296 -9.43 6.70 -20.23
N VAL A 297 -10.21 5.85 -19.57
CA VAL A 297 -11.46 6.21 -18.91
C VAL A 297 -11.19 7.22 -17.79
N ALA A 298 -10.12 7.04 -17.02
CA ALA A 298 -9.66 8.02 -16.03
C ALA A 298 -9.16 9.33 -16.66
N ARG A 299 -8.59 9.29 -17.87
CA ARG A 299 -8.20 10.49 -18.63
C ARG A 299 -9.38 11.19 -19.32
N HIS A 300 -10.41 10.46 -19.74
CA HIS A 300 -11.53 10.94 -20.57
C HIS A 300 -12.72 11.44 -19.75
N TYR A 301 -13.07 10.74 -18.66
CA TYR A 301 -14.24 11.04 -17.81
C TYR A 301 -13.87 11.68 -16.45
N GLY A 302 -12.57 11.87 -16.19
CA GLY A 302 -12.05 12.57 -15.01
C GLY A 302 -11.36 11.66 -13.99
N ARG A 303 -10.06 11.91 -13.75
CA ARG A 303 -9.24 11.18 -12.75
C ARG A 303 -9.73 11.38 -11.31
N ASP A 304 -10.50 12.45 -11.06
CA ASP A 304 -11.12 12.76 -9.76
C ASP A 304 -12.47 12.04 -9.54
N ALA A 305 -13.06 11.46 -10.61
CA ALA A 305 -14.31 10.68 -10.59
C ALA A 305 -14.08 9.17 -10.84
N VAL A 306 -12.91 8.80 -11.39
CA VAL A 306 -12.50 7.42 -11.68
C VAL A 306 -11.38 7.01 -10.73
N SER A 307 -11.69 6.13 -9.78
CA SER A 307 -10.76 5.64 -8.77
C SER A 307 -10.79 4.11 -8.70
N GLN A 308 -9.65 3.50 -8.38
CA GLN A 308 -9.62 2.08 -8.00
C GLN A 308 -9.98 1.96 -6.51
N ILE A 309 -10.93 1.09 -6.17
CA ILE A 309 -11.53 0.99 -4.83
C ILE A 309 -10.49 0.45 -3.81
N ALA A 310 -10.25 1.21 -2.72
CA ALA A 310 -9.35 0.85 -1.62
C ALA A 310 -9.98 -0.10 -0.55
N THR A 311 -9.12 -0.82 0.17
CA THR A 311 -9.44 -1.82 1.22
C THR A 311 -9.40 -1.27 2.66
N PHE A 312 -10.26 -1.71 3.59
CA PHE A 312 -10.29 -1.15 4.96
C PHE A 312 -10.81 -2.11 6.07
N GLY A 313 -10.26 -2.02 7.33
CA GLY A 313 -10.48 -2.67 8.69
C GLY A 313 -11.42 -2.19 9.88
N THR A 314 -12.45 -2.90 10.39
CA THR A 314 -13.65 -2.46 11.25
C THR A 314 -13.80 -0.98 11.71
N MET A 315 -14.92 -0.30 11.38
CA MET A 315 -15.31 1.02 11.95
C MET A 315 -16.11 0.83 13.25
N ALA A 316 -15.40 0.75 14.38
CA ALA A 316 -16.00 0.88 15.70
C ALA A 316 -15.52 2.18 16.34
N ALA A 317 -16.43 2.93 16.97
CA ALA A 317 -16.06 4.04 17.82
C ALA A 317 -15.25 3.50 19.02
N LYS A 318 -14.13 4.16 19.36
CA LYS A 318 -13.28 3.74 20.48
C LYS A 318 -14.00 4.06 21.80
N GLY A 319 -14.80 3.14 22.30
CA GLY A 319 -15.37 3.16 23.66
C GLY A 319 -16.86 3.49 23.71
N LEU A 320 -17.28 4.66 23.20
CA LEU A 320 -18.68 5.12 23.19
C LEU A 320 -19.25 4.99 21.77
N THR A 321 -20.53 4.63 21.63
CA THR A 321 -21.23 4.73 20.34
C THR A 321 -21.31 6.18 19.87
N LEU A 322 -21.59 6.42 18.58
CA LEU A 322 -21.80 7.77 18.05
C LEU A 322 -22.92 8.49 18.84
N GLU A 323 -24.02 7.78 19.12
CA GLU A 323 -25.14 8.32 19.91
C GLU A 323 -24.70 8.72 21.34
N GLU A 324 -23.96 7.86 22.05
CA GLU A 324 -23.41 8.17 23.38
C GLU A 324 -22.35 9.29 23.33
N SER A 325 -21.63 9.43 22.22
CA SER A 325 -20.62 10.49 22.04
C SER A 325 -21.24 11.89 21.94
N ILE A 326 -22.44 12.02 21.35
CA ILE A 326 -23.22 13.26 21.37
C ILE A 326 -23.68 13.61 22.79
N GLU A 327 -24.04 12.60 23.58
CA GLU A 327 -24.45 12.84 24.97
C GLU A 327 -23.26 13.20 25.87
N ALA A 328 -22.08 12.64 25.58
CA ALA A 328 -20.87 12.85 26.36
C ALA A 328 -20.16 14.18 26.05
N GLU A 329 -20.15 14.66 24.80
CA GLU A 329 -19.43 15.86 24.37
C GLU A 329 -20.40 16.97 23.90
N PRO A 330 -20.66 18.01 24.73
CA PRO A 330 -21.59 19.09 24.40
C PRO A 330 -21.21 19.88 23.13
N GLN A 331 -19.91 19.98 22.81
CA GLN A 331 -19.46 20.69 21.60
C GLN A 331 -19.86 19.94 20.32
N LEU A 332 -19.73 18.61 20.32
CA LEU A 332 -20.16 17.77 19.20
C LEU A 332 -21.68 17.86 19.01
N LYS A 333 -22.43 17.85 20.13
CA LYS A 333 -23.88 18.01 20.11
C LYS A 333 -24.32 19.34 19.50
N ASP A 334 -23.67 20.45 19.86
CA ASP A 334 -23.99 21.76 19.28
C ASP A 334 -23.72 21.78 17.77
N ILE A 335 -22.56 21.30 17.31
CA ILE A 335 -22.21 21.27 15.89
C ILE A 335 -23.19 20.42 15.06
N VAL A 336 -23.62 19.27 15.57
CA VAL A 336 -24.49 18.33 14.82
C VAL A 336 -25.99 18.67 14.93
N THR A 337 -26.43 19.38 15.98
CA THR A 337 -27.87 19.60 16.24
C THR A 337 -28.33 21.05 16.16
N ASN A 338 -27.43 22.04 16.12
CA ASN A 338 -27.79 23.45 16.11
C ASN A 338 -27.70 24.04 14.69
N PRO A 339 -28.83 24.36 14.02
CA PRO A 339 -28.83 24.91 12.65
C PRO A 339 -28.22 26.32 12.53
N SER A 340 -27.91 26.97 13.67
CA SER A 340 -27.25 28.29 13.68
C SER A 340 -25.72 28.19 13.67
N ASN A 341 -25.16 26.98 13.77
CA ASN A 341 -23.73 26.74 13.74
C ASN A 341 -23.22 26.74 12.28
N PRO A 342 -22.15 27.48 11.92
CA PRO A 342 -21.64 27.56 10.56
C PRO A 342 -21.27 26.21 9.93
N ASP A 343 -20.91 25.23 10.76
CA ASP A 343 -20.46 23.90 10.32
C ASP A 343 -21.59 22.85 10.36
N TYR A 344 -22.84 23.25 10.65
CA TYR A 344 -23.98 22.33 10.84
C TYR A 344 -24.30 21.48 9.61
N ASP A 345 -24.33 22.07 8.41
CA ASP A 345 -24.74 21.35 7.20
C ASP A 345 -23.73 20.23 6.85
N ASP A 346 -22.43 20.55 6.87
CA ASP A 346 -21.35 19.57 6.64
C ASP A 346 -21.32 18.50 7.75
N ALA A 347 -21.50 18.91 9.01
CA ALA A 347 -21.48 18.00 10.15
C ALA A 347 -22.69 17.06 10.17
N ALA A 348 -23.89 17.54 9.80
CA ALA A 348 -25.10 16.73 9.76
C ALA A 348 -25.03 15.66 8.66
N GLU A 349 -24.49 16.00 7.48
CA GLU A 349 -24.26 15.04 6.40
C GLU A 349 -23.24 13.96 6.81
N ILE A 350 -22.09 14.38 7.35
CA ILE A 350 -21.06 13.47 7.84
C ILE A 350 -21.62 12.58 8.97
N TRP A 351 -22.45 13.13 9.85
CA TRP A 351 -23.08 12.40 10.94
C TRP A 351 -24.01 11.30 10.45
N GLU A 352 -24.88 11.61 9.47
CA GLU A 352 -25.78 10.62 8.87
C GLU A 352 -24.99 9.48 8.20
N MET A 353 -23.92 9.82 7.48
CA MET A 353 -23.01 8.83 6.88
C MET A 353 -22.30 7.99 7.95
N ALA A 354 -21.81 8.62 9.01
CA ALA A 354 -21.12 7.95 10.11
C ALA A 354 -22.01 6.92 10.81
N LEU A 355 -23.29 7.24 11.07
CA LEU A 355 -24.27 6.31 11.65
C LEU A 355 -24.52 5.10 10.74
N LYS A 356 -24.60 5.31 9.42
CA LYS A 356 -24.73 4.20 8.45
C LYS A 356 -23.49 3.31 8.46
N LEU A 357 -22.30 3.89 8.64
CA LEU A 357 -21.02 3.17 8.64
C LEU A 357 -20.65 2.52 9.98
N GLU A 358 -21.24 2.96 11.10
CA GLU A 358 -20.95 2.45 12.44
C GLU A 358 -21.24 0.95 12.56
N GLY A 359 -20.26 0.17 13.00
CA GLY A 359 -20.44 -1.28 13.16
C GLY A 359 -20.29 -2.10 11.88
N ILE A 360 -19.90 -1.48 10.76
CA ILE A 360 -19.50 -2.22 9.55
C ILE A 360 -18.17 -2.94 9.78
N THR A 361 -18.12 -4.20 9.33
CA THR A 361 -16.91 -5.01 9.34
C THR A 361 -15.93 -4.53 8.28
N ARG A 362 -14.73 -4.16 8.70
CA ARG A 362 -13.70 -3.59 7.82
C ARG A 362 -12.59 -4.69 7.61
N ASN A 363 -12.03 -5.42 8.62
CA ASN A 363 -10.94 -6.44 8.38
C ASN A 363 -11.09 -7.63 9.32
N THR A 364 -10.51 -8.77 8.91
CA THR A 364 -10.39 -9.99 9.71
C THR A 364 -9.09 -9.99 10.50
N GLY A 365 -9.17 -10.06 11.83
CA GLY A 365 -8.02 -10.24 12.72
C GLY A 365 -7.93 -11.68 13.25
N LYS A 366 -6.76 -12.09 13.73
CA LYS A 366 -6.57 -13.36 14.43
C LYS A 366 -6.98 -13.21 15.90
N HIS A 367 -7.75 -14.15 16.44
CA HIS A 367 -8.06 -14.17 17.88
C HIS A 367 -6.78 -14.50 18.66
N ALA A 368 -6.39 -13.64 19.60
CA ALA A 368 -5.09 -13.72 20.30
C ALA A 368 -4.84 -15.02 21.08
N GLY A 369 -5.87 -15.84 21.29
CA GLY A 369 -5.73 -17.17 21.89
C GLY A 369 -6.70 -18.24 21.37
N GLY A 370 -7.50 -17.95 20.35
CA GLY A 370 -8.64 -18.79 20.00
C GLY A 370 -8.19 -19.93 19.09
N VAL A 371 -8.29 -21.17 19.54
CA VAL A 371 -8.00 -22.37 18.74
C VAL A 371 -9.23 -23.24 18.65
N VAL A 372 -9.48 -23.75 17.46
CA VAL A 372 -10.62 -24.61 17.16
C VAL A 372 -10.11 -25.99 16.80
N ILE A 373 -10.69 -27.02 17.41
CA ILE A 373 -10.38 -28.42 17.10
C ILE A 373 -11.65 -29.06 16.56
N ALA A 374 -11.62 -29.41 15.27
CA ALA A 374 -12.69 -30.14 14.61
C ALA A 374 -12.45 -31.66 14.69
N PRO A 375 -13.50 -32.49 14.70
CA PRO A 375 -13.37 -33.95 14.72
C PRO A 375 -12.89 -34.52 13.35
N THR A 376 -13.03 -33.75 12.28
CA THR A 376 -12.56 -34.07 10.92
C THR A 376 -11.77 -32.88 10.36
N LYS A 377 -11.78 -32.65 9.04
CA LYS A 377 -11.13 -31.46 8.47
C LYS A 377 -11.89 -30.21 8.92
N ILE A 378 -11.17 -29.14 9.25
CA ILE A 378 -11.81 -27.87 9.65
C ILE A 378 -12.68 -27.31 8.52
N THR A 379 -12.28 -27.55 7.27
CA THR A 379 -13.03 -27.19 6.05
C THR A 379 -14.36 -27.91 5.92
N ASP A 380 -14.61 -29.02 6.65
CA ASP A 380 -15.94 -29.63 6.70
C ASP A 380 -16.98 -28.74 7.41
N TYR A 381 -16.52 -27.74 8.18
CA TYR A 381 -17.34 -26.87 9.02
C TYR A 381 -17.19 -25.39 8.65
N SER A 382 -15.95 -24.89 8.55
CA SER A 382 -15.62 -23.49 8.28
C SER A 382 -14.53 -23.40 7.22
N ALA A 383 -14.65 -22.41 6.33
CA ALA A 383 -13.53 -22.04 5.46
C ALA A 383 -12.34 -21.51 6.28
N ILE A 384 -11.15 -21.58 5.69
CA ILE A 384 -9.87 -21.14 6.27
C ILE A 384 -9.43 -19.83 5.58
N LEU A 385 -8.86 -18.95 6.39
CA LEU A 385 -8.09 -17.76 6.04
C LEU A 385 -6.63 -18.01 6.45
N CYS A 386 -5.64 -17.50 5.71
CA CYS A 386 -4.25 -17.49 6.16
C CYS A 386 -3.51 -16.26 5.62
N GLU A 387 -2.28 -16.05 6.09
CA GLU A 387 -1.39 -15.01 5.55
C GLU A 387 -0.82 -15.41 4.18
N ALA A 388 -0.19 -14.47 3.49
CA ALA A 388 0.32 -14.65 2.12
C ALA A 388 1.44 -15.70 2.02
N ASP A 389 2.11 -16.02 3.12
CA ASP A 389 3.10 -17.10 3.21
C ASP A 389 2.48 -18.47 3.51
N GLY A 390 1.15 -18.56 3.57
CA GLY A 390 0.40 -19.78 3.89
C GLY A 390 0.39 -20.13 5.39
N THR A 391 1.04 -19.31 6.23
CA THR A 391 1.11 -19.52 7.67
C THR A 391 -0.07 -18.87 8.40
N GLY A 392 -0.26 -19.25 9.66
CA GLY A 392 -1.30 -18.67 10.52
C GLY A 392 -2.71 -18.89 9.98
N ARG A 393 -3.05 -20.14 9.71
CA ARG A 393 -4.39 -20.57 9.30
C ARG A 393 -5.41 -20.29 10.40
N VAL A 394 -6.51 -19.63 10.05
CA VAL A 394 -7.60 -19.22 10.95
C VAL A 394 -8.93 -19.62 10.33
N ALA A 395 -9.86 -20.14 11.15
CA ALA A 395 -11.23 -20.38 10.70
C ALA A 395 -11.94 -19.05 10.44
N GLN A 396 -12.71 -18.96 9.35
CA GLN A 396 -13.45 -17.75 9.01
C GLN A 396 -14.62 -17.45 9.98
N PHE A 397 -15.10 -18.44 10.72
CA PHE A 397 -16.09 -18.24 11.78
C PHE A 397 -15.45 -17.58 13.01
N ASP A 398 -16.20 -16.67 13.62
CA ASP A 398 -15.80 -16.05 14.89
C ASP A 398 -16.09 -16.97 16.09
N LYS A 399 -15.80 -16.47 17.30
CA LYS A 399 -15.96 -17.23 18.54
C LYS A 399 -17.38 -17.81 18.70
N ASP A 400 -18.39 -16.98 18.50
CA ASP A 400 -19.78 -17.36 18.79
C ASP A 400 -20.31 -18.25 17.67
N ASP A 401 -19.88 -18.01 16.44
CA ASP A 401 -20.22 -18.81 15.26
C ASP A 401 -19.62 -20.23 15.33
N VAL A 402 -18.38 -20.38 15.79
CA VAL A 402 -17.73 -21.68 16.03
C VAL A 402 -18.48 -22.48 17.09
N GLU A 403 -18.90 -21.84 18.18
CA GLU A 403 -19.66 -22.50 19.26
C GLU A 403 -21.05 -22.91 18.77
N ALA A 404 -21.74 -22.04 18.03
CA ALA A 404 -23.03 -22.34 17.42
C ALA A 404 -22.96 -23.44 16.35
N ALA A 405 -21.82 -23.57 15.66
CA ALA A 405 -21.54 -24.68 14.75
C ALA A 405 -21.24 -26.01 15.47
N GLY A 406 -21.15 -26.01 16.80
CA GLY A 406 -20.89 -27.19 17.61
C GLY A 406 -19.43 -27.64 17.62
N LEU A 407 -18.50 -26.75 17.27
CA LEU A 407 -17.07 -27.04 17.29
C LEU A 407 -16.47 -26.78 18.67
N VAL A 408 -15.48 -27.59 19.04
CA VAL A 408 -14.77 -27.42 20.30
C VAL A 408 -13.76 -26.29 20.16
N LYS A 409 -13.91 -25.28 21.00
CA LYS A 409 -13.04 -24.12 21.08
C LYS A 409 -12.21 -24.16 22.36
N PHE A 410 -10.93 -23.84 22.23
CA PHE A 410 -10.01 -23.55 23.32
C PHE A 410 -9.54 -22.11 23.23
N ASP A 411 -9.41 -21.45 24.37
CA ASP A 411 -8.76 -20.14 24.47
C ASP A 411 -7.39 -20.34 25.14
N PHE A 412 -6.32 -20.37 24.36
CA PHE A 412 -4.94 -20.31 24.80
C PHE A 412 -4.51 -18.85 24.95
N LEU A 413 -4.81 -18.25 26.09
CA LEU A 413 -4.35 -16.89 26.37
C LEU A 413 -2.87 -16.91 26.78
N GLY A 414 -2.05 -16.10 26.10
CA GLY A 414 -0.69 -15.83 26.55
C GLY A 414 -0.70 -14.84 27.71
N LEU A 415 -0.63 -15.33 28.96
CA LEU A 415 -0.49 -14.47 30.11
C LEU A 415 0.98 -14.11 30.34
N ARG A 416 1.33 -12.86 30.08
CA ARG A 416 2.69 -12.33 30.26
C ARG A 416 3.27 -12.58 31.66
N ASN A 417 2.45 -12.50 32.71
CA ASN A 417 2.94 -12.73 34.08
C ASN A 417 3.36 -14.18 34.36
N LEU A 418 2.80 -15.17 33.65
CA LEU A 418 3.30 -16.54 33.78
C LEU A 418 4.71 -16.68 33.20
N THR A 419 4.99 -16.00 32.08
CA THR A 419 6.34 -15.92 31.52
C THR A 419 7.31 -15.24 32.49
N VAL A 420 6.90 -14.12 33.11
CA VAL A 420 7.71 -13.44 34.14
C VAL A 420 8.01 -14.36 35.33
N ILE A 421 7.01 -15.10 35.82
CA ILE A 421 7.19 -16.06 36.92
C ILE A 421 8.18 -17.16 36.51
N GLU A 422 8.03 -17.74 35.32
CA GLU A 422 8.91 -18.78 34.80
C GLU A 422 10.35 -18.27 34.65
N ASP A 423 10.56 -17.11 34.02
CA ASP A 423 11.87 -16.49 33.84
C ASP A 423 12.52 -16.19 35.20
N ALA A 424 11.75 -15.69 36.17
CA ALA A 424 12.24 -15.46 37.53
C ALA A 424 12.67 -16.78 38.20
N ILE A 425 11.87 -17.84 38.12
CA ILE A 425 12.20 -19.15 38.68
C ILE A 425 13.45 -19.74 38.03
N GLN A 426 13.58 -19.65 36.71
CA GLN A 426 14.76 -20.12 36.00
C GLN A 426 16.02 -19.37 36.46
N ASN A 427 15.94 -18.05 36.62
CA ASN A 427 17.06 -17.24 37.11
C ASN A 427 17.40 -17.54 38.58
N ILE A 428 16.39 -17.74 39.43
CA ILE A 428 16.57 -18.14 40.84
C ILE A 428 17.25 -19.51 40.93
N ASN A 429 16.77 -20.49 40.17
CA ASN A 429 17.31 -21.86 40.18
C ASN A 429 18.75 -21.90 39.64
N LYS A 430 19.07 -21.10 38.60
CA LYS A 430 20.44 -20.94 38.09
C LYS A 430 21.40 -20.42 39.16
N ARG A 431 20.95 -19.50 40.01
CA ARG A 431 21.77 -18.93 41.10
C ARG A 431 21.90 -19.88 42.30
N ILE A 432 20.80 -20.47 42.75
CA ILE A 432 20.78 -21.28 43.98
C ILE A 432 21.51 -22.62 43.80
N GLN A 433 21.52 -23.19 42.58
CA GLN A 433 22.17 -24.47 42.26
C GLN A 433 21.90 -25.58 43.31
N SER A 434 20.66 -25.72 43.76
CA SER A 434 20.27 -26.71 44.77
C SER A 434 19.76 -28.00 44.13
N ASP A 435 19.94 -29.13 44.83
CA ASP A 435 19.38 -30.45 44.48
C ASP A 435 17.84 -30.48 44.43
N LYS A 436 17.15 -29.45 44.97
CA LYS A 436 15.70 -29.27 44.86
C LYS A 436 15.39 -27.91 44.22
N PRO A 437 15.01 -27.86 42.92
CA PRO A 437 14.63 -26.63 42.28
C PRO A 437 13.36 -26.04 42.93
N LEU A 438 13.30 -24.71 42.99
CA LEU A 438 12.12 -23.99 43.46
C LEU A 438 10.93 -24.31 42.54
N ASN A 439 9.83 -24.77 43.13
CA ASN A 439 8.56 -24.98 42.44
C ASN A 439 7.50 -24.04 43.03
N ILE A 440 7.01 -23.13 42.20
CA ILE A 440 6.04 -22.09 42.59
C ILE A 440 4.69 -22.65 43.02
N SER A 441 4.32 -23.86 42.59
CA SER A 441 3.06 -24.50 43.01
C SER A 441 3.06 -24.95 44.47
N ASN A 442 4.23 -25.04 45.11
CA ASN A 442 4.38 -25.56 46.47
C ASN A 442 4.60 -24.46 47.53
N ILE A 443 4.43 -23.17 47.17
CA ILE A 443 4.66 -22.08 48.12
C ILE A 443 3.55 -22.02 49.20
N PRO A 444 3.89 -21.67 50.46
CA PRO A 444 2.89 -21.47 51.51
C PRO A 444 2.01 -20.24 51.21
N LEU A 445 0.70 -20.36 51.43
CA LEU A 445 -0.28 -19.27 51.24
C LEU A 445 -0.44 -18.37 52.48
N ASP A 446 0.27 -18.67 53.56
CA ASP A 446 0.22 -18.00 54.86
C ASP A 446 1.53 -17.24 55.19
N ASP A 447 2.32 -16.87 54.18
CA ASP A 447 3.63 -16.21 54.38
C ASP A 447 3.49 -14.71 54.74
N PRO A 448 3.88 -14.28 55.95
CA PRO A 448 3.71 -12.89 56.40
C PRO A 448 4.46 -11.87 55.56
N LYS A 449 5.62 -12.22 54.99
CA LYS A 449 6.42 -11.32 54.16
C LYS A 449 5.72 -10.99 52.85
N SER A 450 5.04 -11.96 52.26
CA SER A 450 4.25 -11.77 51.04
C SER A 450 3.05 -10.85 51.28
N TYR A 451 2.37 -10.99 52.42
CA TYR A 451 1.28 -10.08 52.81
C TYR A 451 1.79 -8.66 53.11
N ALA A 452 3.00 -8.50 53.65
CA ALA A 452 3.60 -7.18 53.84
C ALA A 452 3.72 -6.39 52.53
N VAL A 453 4.02 -7.05 51.41
CA VAL A 453 4.06 -6.39 50.08
C VAL A 453 2.71 -5.76 49.72
N PHE A 454 1.60 -6.44 50.00
CA PHE A 454 0.26 -5.90 49.80
C PHE A 454 -0.06 -4.82 50.83
N ALA A 455 0.23 -5.05 52.11
CA ALA A 455 -0.11 -4.14 53.20
C ALA A 455 0.64 -2.80 53.14
N ASP A 456 1.88 -2.80 52.66
CA ASP A 456 2.69 -1.59 52.45
C ASP A 456 2.42 -0.95 51.07
N ALA A 457 1.53 -1.55 50.27
CA ALA A 457 1.20 -1.18 48.90
C ALA A 457 2.42 -1.12 47.95
N ASN A 458 3.40 -1.99 48.18
CA ASN A 458 4.56 -2.19 47.32
C ASN A 458 4.23 -3.12 46.14
N THR A 459 3.09 -2.88 45.49
CA THR A 459 2.51 -3.78 44.49
C THR A 459 2.84 -3.42 43.05
N THR A 460 3.86 -2.59 42.82
CA THR A 460 4.40 -2.39 41.46
C THR A 460 4.89 -3.73 40.91
N ALA A 461 4.52 -4.05 39.67
CA ALA A 461 4.75 -5.34 39.01
C ALA A 461 4.02 -6.55 39.64
N VAL A 462 3.19 -6.36 40.67
CA VAL A 462 2.33 -7.41 41.22
C VAL A 462 1.06 -7.49 40.40
N PHE A 463 0.78 -8.67 39.83
CA PHE A 463 -0.33 -8.87 38.90
C PHE A 463 -1.67 -8.42 39.49
N GLN A 464 -2.50 -7.71 38.72
CA GLN A 464 -3.80 -7.12 39.09
C GLN A 464 -3.77 -5.99 40.14
N PHE A 465 -2.67 -5.80 40.89
CA PHE A 465 -2.60 -4.86 42.01
C PHE A 465 -1.71 -3.63 41.76
N GLU A 466 -1.35 -3.35 40.51
CA GLU A 466 -0.39 -2.30 40.15
C GLU A 466 -0.97 -0.87 40.09
N SER A 467 -2.30 -0.75 39.92
CA SER A 467 -2.96 0.54 39.69
C SER A 467 -2.84 1.48 40.90
N VAL A 468 -2.78 2.79 40.63
CA VAL A 468 -2.58 3.83 41.67
C VAL A 468 -3.70 3.80 42.72
N GLY A 469 -4.95 3.68 42.29
CA GLY A 469 -6.08 3.64 43.22
C GLY A 469 -6.14 2.34 44.03
N MET A 470 -5.75 1.20 43.44
CA MET A 470 -5.65 -0.07 44.16
C MET A 470 -4.56 0.00 45.23
N LYS A 471 -3.39 0.60 44.91
CA LYS A 471 -2.32 0.85 45.90
C LYS A 471 -2.80 1.70 47.07
N LYS A 472 -3.58 2.75 46.81
CA LYS A 472 -4.15 3.60 47.87
C LYS A 472 -5.08 2.79 48.77
N MET A 473 -5.98 2.02 48.17
CA MET A 473 -6.91 1.15 48.91
C MET A 473 -6.16 0.10 49.74
N LEU A 474 -5.11 -0.52 49.21
CA LEU A 474 -4.31 -1.51 49.93
C LEU A 474 -3.62 -0.94 51.18
N LYS A 475 -3.17 0.32 51.16
CA LYS A 475 -2.60 0.97 52.34
C LYS A 475 -3.62 1.12 53.48
N GLU A 476 -4.88 1.34 53.13
CA GLU A 476 -5.98 1.45 54.09
C GLU A 476 -6.43 0.06 54.57
N ALA A 477 -6.54 -0.90 53.65
CA ALA A 477 -7.01 -2.26 53.94
C ALA A 477 -5.99 -3.13 54.71
N ARG A 478 -4.70 -3.06 54.39
CA ARG A 478 -3.65 -3.91 54.98
C ARG A 478 -4.01 -5.41 55.05
N PRO A 479 -4.25 -6.08 53.91
CA PRO A 479 -4.68 -7.48 53.90
C PRO A 479 -3.66 -8.42 54.55
N SER A 480 -4.18 -9.46 55.21
CA SER A 480 -3.43 -10.47 55.98
C SER A 480 -3.80 -11.91 55.63
N LYS A 481 -4.89 -12.12 54.88
CA LYS A 481 -5.39 -13.45 54.47
C LYS A 481 -5.53 -13.54 52.95
N PHE A 482 -5.48 -14.77 52.43
CA PHE A 482 -5.62 -15.01 51.00
C PHE A 482 -7.03 -14.65 50.50
N GLU A 483 -8.07 -14.94 51.29
CA GLU A 483 -9.47 -14.63 50.97
C GLU A 483 -9.70 -13.14 50.72
N GLU A 484 -8.98 -12.27 51.42
CA GLU A 484 -9.07 -10.80 51.28
C GLU A 484 -8.52 -10.36 49.91
N ILE A 485 -7.42 -10.98 49.45
CA ILE A 485 -6.86 -10.73 48.11
C ILE A 485 -7.90 -11.11 47.04
N ILE A 486 -8.57 -12.26 47.19
CA ILE A 486 -9.64 -12.71 46.26
C ILE A 486 -10.79 -11.68 46.24
N ALA A 487 -11.18 -11.17 47.40
CA ALA A 487 -12.24 -10.17 47.52
C ALA A 487 -11.86 -8.85 46.84
N PHE A 488 -10.64 -8.34 47.02
CA PHE A 488 -10.21 -7.09 46.41
C PHE A 488 -10.11 -7.16 44.87
N VAL A 489 -9.69 -8.30 44.29
CA VAL A 489 -9.75 -8.53 42.82
C VAL A 489 -11.19 -8.46 42.28
N SER A 490 -12.17 -8.80 43.13
CA SER A 490 -13.58 -8.84 42.78
C SER A 490 -14.26 -7.47 42.96
N LEU A 491 -13.97 -6.78 44.06
CA LEU A 491 -14.62 -5.54 44.49
C LEU A 491 -14.09 -4.28 43.79
N TYR A 492 -12.83 -4.26 43.37
CA TYR A 492 -12.20 -3.06 42.79
C TYR A 492 -12.63 -2.83 41.33
N ARG A 493 -13.91 -2.49 41.12
CA ARG A 493 -14.55 -2.29 39.81
C ARG A 493 -15.64 -1.23 39.91
N PRO A 494 -16.00 -0.55 38.80
CA PRO A 494 -17.12 0.38 38.78
C PRO A 494 -18.42 -0.31 39.24
N GLY A 495 -19.07 0.23 40.29
CA GLY A 495 -20.23 -0.38 40.94
C GLY A 495 -19.92 -0.89 42.37
N PRO A 496 -19.29 -2.07 42.54
CA PRO A 496 -19.00 -2.62 43.87
C PRO A 496 -17.90 -1.87 44.64
N MET A 497 -17.18 -0.93 44.01
CA MET A 497 -16.15 -0.11 44.66
C MET A 497 -16.68 0.69 45.87
N ASP A 498 -17.95 1.09 45.84
CA ASP A 498 -18.60 1.83 46.94
C ASP A 498 -18.71 1.00 48.23
N LEU A 499 -18.59 -0.33 48.13
CA LEU A 499 -18.68 -1.27 49.25
C LEU A 499 -17.33 -1.55 49.90
N ILE A 500 -16.23 -1.12 49.27
CA ILE A 500 -14.88 -1.35 49.77
C ILE A 500 -14.66 -0.70 51.15
N PRO A 501 -15.11 0.54 51.42
CA PRO A 501 -14.99 1.12 52.76
C PRO A 501 -15.69 0.29 53.84
N ASP A 502 -16.91 -0.18 53.57
CA ASP A 502 -17.66 -1.05 54.48
C ASP A 502 -16.96 -2.40 54.68
N PHE A 503 -16.41 -2.97 53.61
CA PHE A 503 -15.63 -4.21 53.66
C PHE A 503 -14.39 -4.03 54.55
N ILE A 504 -13.64 -2.94 54.39
CA ILE A 504 -12.45 -2.63 55.20
C ILE A 504 -12.84 -2.40 56.67
N HIS A 505 -13.93 -1.70 56.93
CA HIS A 505 -14.42 -1.45 58.30
C HIS A 505 -14.73 -2.76 59.03
N ARG A 506 -15.46 -3.68 58.39
CA ARG A 506 -15.82 -4.98 58.97
C ARG A 506 -14.60 -5.90 59.10
N MET A 507 -13.69 -5.87 58.14
CA MET A 507 -12.43 -6.62 58.20
C MET A 507 -11.56 -6.22 59.40
N HIS A 508 -11.56 -4.94 59.80
CA HIS A 508 -10.88 -4.46 61.00
C HIS A 508 -11.68 -4.64 62.31
N GLY A 509 -12.77 -5.41 62.28
CA GLY A 509 -13.56 -5.75 63.47
C GLY A 509 -14.72 -4.78 63.76
N GLY A 510 -15.17 -3.99 62.78
CA GLY A 510 -16.39 -3.21 62.89
C GLY A 510 -17.64 -4.08 63.07
N GLU A 511 -18.62 -3.59 63.83
CA GLU A 511 -19.87 -4.31 64.12
C GLU A 511 -20.77 -4.39 62.88
N PHE A 512 -21.31 -5.58 62.59
CA PHE A 512 -22.32 -5.79 61.57
C PHE A 512 -23.21 -7.00 61.95
N GLU A 513 -24.44 -7.01 61.44
CA GLU A 513 -25.36 -8.13 61.61
C GLU A 513 -25.61 -8.81 60.26
N TYR A 514 -25.75 -10.14 60.27
CA TYR A 514 -26.16 -10.89 59.09
C TYR A 514 -27.68 -10.72 58.89
N LEU A 515 -28.10 -10.64 57.62
CA LEU A 515 -29.52 -10.58 57.25
C LEU A 515 -30.33 -11.77 57.80
N HIS A 516 -29.68 -12.92 57.95
CA HIS A 516 -30.27 -14.12 58.55
C HIS A 516 -29.16 -15.07 59.05
N PRO A 517 -29.34 -15.82 60.15
CA PRO A 517 -28.33 -16.76 60.67
C PRO A 517 -27.87 -17.81 59.65
N LEU A 518 -28.76 -18.27 58.76
CA LEU A 518 -28.40 -19.24 57.71
C LEU A 518 -27.42 -18.71 56.66
N LEU A 519 -27.23 -17.39 56.57
CA LEU A 519 -26.29 -16.76 55.65
C LEU A 519 -24.90 -16.54 56.27
N GLU A 520 -24.75 -16.73 57.58
CA GLU A 520 -23.49 -16.52 58.31
C GLU A 520 -22.36 -17.37 57.71
N SER A 521 -22.56 -18.68 57.57
CA SER A 521 -21.55 -19.59 57.03
C SER A 521 -21.18 -19.32 55.56
N VAL A 522 -22.04 -18.61 54.81
CA VAL A 522 -21.83 -18.27 53.40
C VAL A 522 -21.07 -16.95 53.25
N LEU A 523 -21.34 -15.98 54.13
CA LEU A 523 -20.84 -14.62 54.05
C LEU A 523 -19.71 -14.31 55.04
N GLU A 524 -19.38 -15.22 55.96
CA GLU A 524 -18.23 -15.10 56.88
C GLU A 524 -16.92 -14.76 56.16
N PRO A 525 -16.51 -15.45 55.06
CA PRO A 525 -15.24 -15.14 54.38
C PRO A 525 -15.20 -13.77 53.72
N THR A 526 -16.35 -13.11 53.57
CA THR A 526 -16.49 -11.78 52.96
C THR A 526 -17.09 -10.76 53.94
N TYR A 527 -16.96 -11.01 55.25
CA TYR A 527 -17.38 -10.10 56.31
C TYR A 527 -18.85 -9.63 56.17
N GLY A 528 -19.74 -10.56 55.79
CA GLY A 528 -21.18 -10.28 55.68
C GLY A 528 -21.61 -9.55 54.40
N ILE A 529 -20.69 -9.30 53.45
CA ILE A 529 -21.00 -8.62 52.17
C ILE A 529 -21.07 -9.68 51.06
N MET A 530 -22.12 -9.64 50.22
CA MET A 530 -22.19 -10.49 49.03
C MET A 530 -21.26 -9.97 47.94
N VAL A 531 -20.25 -10.77 47.58
CA VAL A 531 -19.26 -10.42 46.55
C VAL A 531 -19.33 -11.39 45.38
N TYR A 532 -19.60 -12.68 45.64
CA TYR A 532 -19.47 -13.74 44.64
C TYR A 532 -20.82 -14.25 44.11
N GLN A 533 -20.83 -14.69 42.85
CA GLN A 533 -21.97 -15.36 42.24
C GLN A 533 -22.32 -16.66 42.96
N GLU A 534 -21.30 -17.39 43.41
CA GLU A 534 -21.43 -18.62 44.17
C GLU A 534 -22.12 -18.38 45.52
N GLN A 535 -21.91 -17.22 46.15
CA GLN A 535 -22.62 -16.84 47.38
C GLN A 535 -24.11 -16.59 47.13
N VAL A 536 -24.49 -16.00 45.98
CA VAL A 536 -25.90 -15.86 45.58
C VAL A 536 -26.55 -17.23 45.38
N MET A 537 -25.83 -18.17 44.74
CA MET A 537 -26.32 -19.53 44.54
C MET A 537 -26.48 -20.29 45.87
N GLN A 538 -25.50 -20.18 46.75
CA GLN A 538 -25.54 -20.78 48.09
C GLN A 538 -26.65 -20.14 48.94
N ALA A 539 -26.83 -18.83 48.91
CA ALA A 539 -27.93 -18.14 49.58
C ALA A 539 -29.30 -18.67 49.11
N ALA A 540 -29.49 -18.86 47.80
CA ALA A 540 -30.72 -19.46 47.26
C ALA A 540 -30.94 -20.91 47.73
N GLN A 541 -29.86 -21.70 47.82
CA GLN A 541 -29.91 -23.08 48.32
C GLN A 541 -30.25 -23.12 49.82
N PHE A 542 -29.57 -22.32 50.64
CA PHE A 542 -29.73 -22.31 52.09
C PHE A 542 -31.02 -21.65 52.54
N CYS A 543 -31.45 -20.55 51.90
CA CYS A 543 -32.68 -19.85 52.26
C CYS A 543 -33.94 -20.46 51.62
N ALA A 544 -33.90 -20.82 50.32
CA ALA A 544 -35.10 -21.26 49.58
C ALA A 544 -35.10 -22.73 49.14
N GLY A 545 -34.05 -23.50 49.47
CA GLY A 545 -34.00 -24.94 49.16
C GLY A 545 -33.79 -25.27 47.68
N TYR A 546 -33.29 -24.32 46.89
CA TYR A 546 -32.97 -24.54 45.48
C TYR A 546 -31.93 -25.65 45.30
N THR A 547 -32.05 -26.40 44.21
CA THR A 547 -30.90 -27.21 43.74
C THR A 547 -29.83 -26.28 43.18
N LEU A 548 -28.56 -26.71 43.18
CA LEU A 548 -27.47 -25.89 42.62
C LEU A 548 -27.71 -25.52 41.14
N GLY A 549 -28.32 -26.41 40.36
CA GLY A 549 -28.71 -26.13 38.97
C GLY A 549 -29.83 -25.09 38.87
N GLY A 550 -30.85 -25.19 39.73
CA GLY A 550 -31.90 -24.17 39.83
C GLY A 550 -31.36 -22.81 40.26
N ALA A 551 -30.38 -22.78 41.17
CA ALA A 551 -29.73 -21.57 41.63
C ALA A 551 -28.89 -20.88 40.54
N ASP A 552 -28.26 -21.63 39.63
CA ASP A 552 -27.59 -21.03 38.45
C ASP A 552 -28.61 -20.42 37.47
N LEU A 553 -29.76 -21.06 37.27
CA LEU A 553 -30.84 -20.49 36.45
C LEU A 553 -31.34 -19.16 37.05
N LEU A 554 -31.52 -19.10 38.38
CA LEU A 554 -31.86 -17.87 39.10
C LEU A 554 -30.81 -16.78 38.87
N ARG A 555 -29.53 -17.10 39.04
CA ARG A 555 -28.41 -16.17 38.81
C ARG A 555 -28.42 -15.63 37.38
N ARG A 556 -28.64 -16.49 36.37
CA ARG A 556 -28.72 -16.07 34.95
C ARG A 556 -29.92 -15.16 34.68
N ALA A 557 -31.07 -15.46 35.29
CA ALA A 557 -32.27 -14.64 35.16
C ALA A 557 -32.06 -13.25 35.76
N MET A 558 -31.45 -13.17 36.95
CA MET A 558 -31.07 -11.91 37.61
C MET A 558 -30.09 -11.09 36.76
N GLY A 559 -29.07 -11.73 36.18
CA GLY A 559 -28.10 -11.05 35.32
C GLY A 559 -28.71 -10.48 34.02
N LYS A 560 -29.71 -11.17 33.43
CA LYS A 560 -30.40 -10.72 32.21
C LYS A 560 -31.54 -9.73 32.46
N LYS A 561 -31.88 -9.44 33.73
CA LYS A 561 -32.94 -8.51 34.15
C LYS A 561 -34.28 -8.73 33.45
N LYS A 562 -34.66 -9.98 33.18
CA LYS A 562 -35.95 -10.31 32.56
C LYS A 562 -37.07 -10.24 33.59
N VAL A 563 -37.87 -9.17 33.51
CA VAL A 563 -38.94 -8.87 34.48
C VAL A 563 -39.89 -10.06 34.68
N GLU A 564 -40.36 -10.70 33.61
CA GLU A 564 -41.30 -11.82 33.68
C GLU A 564 -40.72 -13.07 34.37
N GLU A 565 -39.43 -13.34 34.16
CA GLU A 565 -38.74 -14.50 34.73
C GLU A 565 -38.42 -14.26 36.21
N MET A 566 -38.06 -13.02 36.55
CA MET A 566 -37.79 -12.58 37.93
C MET A 566 -39.02 -12.70 38.83
N VAL A 567 -40.22 -12.34 38.34
CA VAL A 567 -41.46 -12.49 39.10
C VAL A 567 -41.73 -13.97 39.46
N LYS A 568 -41.52 -14.88 38.50
CA LYS A 568 -41.70 -16.34 38.73
C LYS A 568 -40.69 -16.88 39.74
N GLN A 569 -39.44 -16.45 39.61
CA GLN A 569 -38.38 -16.87 40.52
C GLN A 569 -38.56 -16.32 41.93
N ARG A 570 -39.02 -15.07 42.07
CA ARG A 570 -39.33 -14.46 43.37
C ARG A 570 -40.41 -15.24 44.12
N ALA A 571 -41.50 -15.61 43.45
CA ALA A 571 -42.56 -16.43 44.04
C ALA A 571 -42.03 -17.79 44.51
N THR A 572 -41.20 -18.44 43.69
CA THR A 572 -40.56 -19.73 44.02
C THR A 572 -39.61 -19.62 45.20
N PHE A 573 -38.87 -18.51 45.31
CA PHE A 573 -37.97 -18.23 46.41
C PHE A 573 -38.73 -18.03 47.74
N ILE A 574 -39.83 -17.26 47.73
CA ILE A 574 -40.64 -17.02 48.93
C ILE A 574 -41.29 -18.32 49.41
N GLU A 575 -41.85 -19.14 48.50
CA GLU A 575 -42.43 -20.44 48.86
C GLU A 575 -41.36 -21.38 49.46
N GLY A 576 -40.15 -21.36 48.90
CA GLY A 576 -39.01 -22.12 49.42
C GLY A 576 -38.52 -21.62 50.78
N ALA A 577 -38.52 -20.30 51.00
CA ALA A 577 -38.10 -19.66 52.24
C ALA A 577 -39.09 -19.92 53.38
N ALA A 578 -40.40 -19.91 53.09
CA ALA A 578 -41.44 -20.28 54.04
C ALA A 578 -41.29 -21.74 54.55
N LYS A 579 -40.78 -22.65 53.71
CA LYS A 579 -40.50 -24.05 54.10
C LYS A 579 -39.28 -24.18 55.03
N LYS A 580 -38.49 -23.12 55.21
CA LYS A 580 -37.30 -23.07 56.07
C LYS A 580 -37.44 -22.07 57.23
N ASP A 581 -38.68 -21.76 57.61
CA ASP A 581 -39.03 -20.88 58.73
C ASP A 581 -38.48 -19.44 58.60
N ILE A 582 -38.29 -18.95 57.37
CA ILE A 582 -37.95 -17.54 57.10
C ILE A 582 -39.26 -16.78 56.84
N ASP A 583 -39.47 -15.66 57.53
CA ASP A 583 -40.66 -14.83 57.33
C ASP A 583 -40.66 -14.17 55.95
N GLU A 584 -41.85 -13.88 55.42
CA GLU A 584 -42.03 -13.33 54.08
C GLU A 584 -41.39 -11.94 53.91
N GLY A 585 -41.31 -11.13 54.98
CA GLY A 585 -40.66 -9.83 54.95
C GLY A 585 -39.15 -9.95 54.78
N THR A 586 -38.51 -10.79 55.59
CA THR A 586 -37.08 -11.08 55.50
C THR A 586 -36.73 -11.81 54.20
N ALA A 587 -37.58 -12.72 53.73
CA ALA A 587 -37.37 -13.41 52.45
C ALA A 587 -37.37 -12.44 51.26
N ASN A 588 -38.30 -11.46 51.24
CA ASN A 588 -38.30 -10.40 50.23
C ASN A 588 -37.06 -9.52 50.32
N HIS A 589 -36.66 -9.13 51.53
CA HIS A 589 -35.46 -8.31 51.74
C HIS A 589 -34.18 -9.04 51.29
N ILE A 590 -34.04 -10.34 51.57
CA ILE A 590 -32.93 -11.17 51.08
C ILE A 590 -32.94 -11.26 49.55
N PHE A 591 -34.12 -11.44 48.94
CA PHE A 591 -34.23 -11.52 47.49
C PHE A 591 -33.88 -10.17 46.82
N ASP A 592 -34.35 -9.05 47.36
CA ASP A 592 -34.02 -7.70 46.87
C ASP A 592 -32.52 -7.41 46.99
N TYR A 593 -31.91 -7.84 48.10
CA TYR A 593 -30.47 -7.78 48.30
C TYR A 593 -29.76 -8.63 47.23
N MET A 594 -30.14 -9.91 47.06
CA MET A 594 -29.57 -10.77 46.01
C MET A 594 -29.73 -10.19 44.61
N GLU A 595 -30.87 -9.61 44.27
CA GLU A 595 -31.16 -9.00 42.96
C GLU A 595 -30.25 -7.78 42.69
N LYS A 596 -30.10 -6.89 43.69
CA LYS A 596 -29.19 -5.74 43.60
C LYS A 596 -27.74 -6.20 43.38
N PHE A 597 -27.33 -7.28 44.03
CA PHE A 597 -25.95 -7.79 44.00
C PHE A 597 -25.66 -8.72 42.83
N ALA A 598 -26.63 -9.45 42.30
CA ALA A 598 -26.42 -10.36 41.18
C ALA A 598 -25.94 -9.64 39.91
N GLY A 599 -26.24 -8.35 39.76
CA GLY A 599 -25.69 -7.51 38.70
C GLY A 599 -24.19 -7.21 38.85
N TYR A 600 -23.65 -7.26 40.06
CA TYR A 600 -22.25 -6.94 40.39
C TYR A 600 -21.44 -8.15 40.91
N GLY A 601 -22.11 -9.28 41.12
CA GLY A 601 -21.50 -10.50 41.67
C GLY A 601 -20.42 -11.06 40.75
N PHE A 602 -19.27 -11.38 41.32
CA PHE A 602 -18.11 -11.86 40.58
C PHE A 602 -17.92 -13.38 40.70
N ASN A 603 -17.31 -14.03 39.70
CA ASN A 603 -17.04 -15.47 39.77
C ASN A 603 -15.86 -15.74 40.72
N LYS A 604 -16.10 -16.45 41.82
CA LYS A 604 -15.09 -16.72 42.85
C LYS A 604 -13.96 -17.60 42.32
N SER A 605 -14.26 -18.62 41.53
CA SER A 605 -13.24 -19.53 40.98
C SER A 605 -12.24 -18.79 40.10
N HIS A 606 -12.72 -17.88 39.25
CA HIS A 606 -11.87 -17.03 38.42
C HIS A 606 -11.05 -16.05 39.27
N ALA A 607 -11.68 -15.39 40.25
CA ALA A 607 -10.98 -14.49 41.16
C ALA A 607 -9.87 -15.19 41.94
N ALA A 608 -10.14 -16.39 42.48
CA ALA A 608 -9.19 -17.16 43.26
C ALA A 608 -7.97 -17.60 42.44
N ALA A 609 -8.18 -18.05 41.20
CA ALA A 609 -7.10 -18.44 40.31
C ALA A 609 -6.17 -17.26 39.98
N TYR A 610 -6.74 -16.08 39.71
CA TYR A 610 -5.95 -14.88 39.41
C TYR A 610 -5.28 -14.29 40.66
N ALA A 611 -5.96 -14.36 41.81
CA ALA A 611 -5.40 -13.97 43.11
C ALA A 611 -4.20 -14.85 43.49
N LEU A 612 -4.20 -16.14 43.12
CA LEU A 612 -3.05 -17.01 43.31
C LEU A 612 -1.83 -16.52 42.52
N VAL A 613 -2.00 -16.14 41.26
CA VAL A 613 -0.91 -15.57 40.45
C VAL A 613 -0.43 -14.25 41.05
N ALA A 614 -1.34 -13.39 41.51
CA ALA A 614 -0.98 -12.16 42.21
C ALA A 614 -0.14 -12.44 43.47
N TYR A 615 -0.57 -13.40 44.30
CA TYR A 615 0.16 -13.84 45.49
C TYR A 615 1.54 -14.41 45.14
N GLN A 616 1.65 -15.23 44.10
CA GLN A 616 2.93 -15.77 43.61
C GLN A 616 3.88 -14.65 43.17
N THR A 617 3.39 -13.63 42.45
CA THR A 617 4.23 -12.47 42.08
C THR A 617 4.67 -11.65 43.29
N ALA A 618 3.80 -11.47 44.29
CA ALA A 618 4.15 -10.79 45.54
C ALA A 618 5.16 -11.59 46.37
N TRP A 619 5.03 -12.92 46.42
CA TRP A 619 5.96 -13.81 47.09
C TRP A 619 7.35 -13.76 46.44
N LEU A 620 7.42 -13.79 45.12
CA LEU A 620 8.68 -13.61 44.38
C LEU A 620 9.29 -12.23 44.66
N LYS A 621 8.47 -11.18 44.68
CA LYS A 621 8.95 -9.83 45.04
C LYS A 621 9.46 -9.73 46.48
N ALA A 622 8.85 -10.45 47.42
CA ALA A 622 9.24 -10.41 48.84
C ALA A 622 10.53 -11.19 49.13
N HIS A 623 10.72 -12.36 48.51
CA HIS A 623 11.84 -13.27 48.81
C HIS A 623 12.99 -13.19 47.80
N TYR A 624 12.70 -12.87 46.53
CA TYR A 624 13.66 -12.81 45.42
C TYR A 624 13.47 -11.54 44.56
N PRO A 625 13.61 -10.34 45.16
CA PRO A 625 13.27 -9.08 44.50
C PRO A 625 14.12 -8.78 43.26
N SER A 626 15.42 -9.11 43.26
CA SER A 626 16.29 -8.82 42.12
C SER A 626 15.96 -9.68 40.89
N GLU A 627 15.78 -10.99 41.06
CA GLU A 627 15.42 -11.89 39.96
C GLU A 627 14.03 -11.60 39.41
N PHE A 628 13.07 -11.32 40.30
CA PHE A 628 11.70 -10.98 39.91
C PHE A 628 11.67 -9.68 39.10
N MET A 629 12.29 -8.61 39.61
CA MET A 629 12.31 -7.32 38.91
C MET A 629 13.09 -7.39 37.58
N ALA A 630 14.17 -8.18 37.50
CA ALA A 630 14.88 -8.41 36.25
C ALA A 630 14.00 -9.13 35.21
N ALA A 631 13.20 -10.12 35.62
CA ALA A 631 12.25 -10.80 34.73
C ALA A 631 11.13 -9.86 34.25
N VAL A 632 10.59 -9.03 35.15
CA VAL A 632 9.56 -8.01 34.81
C VAL A 632 10.12 -7.01 33.79
N MET A 633 11.30 -6.44 34.04
CA MET A 633 11.96 -5.51 33.13
C MET A 633 12.28 -6.14 31.78
N SER A 634 12.69 -7.41 31.77
CA SER A 634 12.92 -8.18 30.54
C SER A 634 11.67 -8.36 29.71
N SER A 635 10.53 -8.46 30.36
CA SER A 635 9.23 -8.57 29.68
C SER A 635 8.72 -7.22 29.15
N GLU A 636 9.28 -6.08 29.59
CA GLU A 636 8.91 -4.71 29.14
C GLU A 636 10.00 -3.99 28.35
N MET A 637 10.99 -4.73 27.85
CA MET A 637 12.18 -4.15 27.19
C MET A 637 11.86 -3.21 26.03
N GLN A 638 10.71 -3.41 25.37
CA GLN A 638 10.29 -2.57 24.24
C GLN A 638 9.63 -1.25 24.67
N ASN A 639 9.11 -1.14 25.90
CA ASN A 639 8.46 0.06 26.40
C ASN A 639 9.37 0.83 27.37
N THR A 640 10.04 1.86 26.85
CA THR A 640 11.03 2.63 27.61
C THR A 640 10.41 3.36 28.81
N ASP A 641 9.18 3.84 28.71
CA ASP A 641 8.53 4.62 29.78
C ASP A 641 8.27 3.75 31.01
N ASN A 642 7.82 2.51 30.79
CA ASN A 642 7.59 1.57 31.89
C ASN A 642 8.89 1.11 32.56
N ILE A 643 9.99 0.97 31.81
CA ILE A 643 11.30 0.61 32.38
C ILE A 643 11.76 1.68 33.37
N VAL A 644 11.59 2.97 33.05
CA VAL A 644 11.94 4.06 33.97
C VAL A 644 11.17 3.94 35.29
N PHE A 645 9.86 3.70 35.21
CA PHE A 645 9.03 3.47 36.40
C PHE A 645 9.45 2.24 37.21
N LEU A 646 9.82 1.15 36.56
CA LEU A 646 10.32 -0.07 37.22
C LEU A 646 11.69 0.14 37.87
N ILE A 647 12.57 0.96 37.29
CA ILE A 647 13.86 1.30 37.89
C ILE A 647 13.67 2.13 39.15
N ASP A 648 12.72 3.06 39.15
CA ASP A 648 12.38 3.82 40.36
C ASP A 648 11.82 2.90 41.46
N ASP A 649 11.00 1.91 41.11
CA ASP A 649 10.54 0.88 42.05
C ASP A 649 11.70 0.02 42.59
N CYS A 650 12.68 -0.34 41.75
CA CYS A 650 13.89 -1.02 42.20
C CYS A 650 14.65 -0.20 43.25
N ARG A 651 14.77 1.12 43.07
CA ARG A 651 15.42 2.01 44.05
C ARG A 651 14.67 2.02 45.38
N ILE A 652 13.34 2.06 45.35
CA ILE A 652 12.49 2.00 46.56
C ILE A 652 12.70 0.66 47.30
N ASN A 653 12.93 -0.42 46.56
CA ASN A 653 13.18 -1.76 47.09
C ASN A 653 14.66 -2.02 47.46
N ASN A 654 15.51 -0.99 47.52
CA ASN A 654 16.95 -1.10 47.80
C ASN A 654 17.73 -1.98 46.80
N LEU A 655 17.26 -2.06 45.55
CA LEU A 655 17.96 -2.74 44.46
C LEU A 655 18.81 -1.75 43.66
N VAL A 656 20.02 -2.17 43.32
CA VAL A 656 20.96 -1.41 42.49
C VAL A 656 20.82 -1.88 41.05
N VAL A 657 20.41 -0.97 40.16
CA VAL A 657 20.37 -1.23 38.71
C VAL A 657 21.63 -0.61 38.09
N LEU A 658 22.54 -1.46 37.61
CA LEU A 658 23.76 -1.03 36.92
C LEU A 658 23.44 -0.67 35.46
N PRO A 659 24.11 0.35 34.88
CA PRO A 659 23.95 0.70 33.47
C PRO A 659 24.37 -0.47 32.55
N PRO A 660 23.94 -0.46 31.27
CA PRO A 660 24.34 -1.49 30.33
C PRO A 660 25.86 -1.49 30.15
N SER A 661 26.44 -2.67 29.90
CA SER A 661 27.87 -2.84 29.60
C SER A 661 28.05 -3.97 28.60
N VAL A 662 28.83 -3.75 27.54
CA VAL A 662 29.09 -4.80 26.53
C VAL A 662 29.79 -6.04 27.08
N ASN A 663 30.51 -5.92 28.20
CA ASN A 663 31.23 -7.04 28.81
C ASN A 663 30.38 -7.84 29.82
N MET A 664 29.37 -7.20 30.41
CA MET A 664 28.59 -7.80 31.50
C MET A 664 27.12 -8.02 31.14
N SER A 665 26.55 -7.24 30.24
CA SER A 665 25.13 -7.30 29.92
C SER A 665 24.80 -8.42 28.92
N PHE A 666 23.71 -9.13 29.17
CA PHE A 666 23.06 -9.99 28.19
C PHE A 666 21.99 -9.22 27.40
N TYR A 667 21.28 -9.91 26.50
CA TYR A 667 20.16 -9.32 25.78
C TYR A 667 19.08 -8.88 26.78
N GLN A 668 18.61 -9.81 27.62
CA GLN A 668 17.64 -9.58 28.69
C GLN A 668 18.28 -8.98 29.96
N PHE A 669 17.47 -8.37 30.82
CA PHE A 669 17.90 -7.98 32.16
C PHE A 669 18.12 -9.24 33.00
N TYR A 670 19.15 -9.22 33.83
CA TYR A 670 19.41 -10.33 34.74
C TYR A 670 19.94 -9.83 36.08
N ALA A 671 19.70 -10.62 37.13
CA ALA A 671 20.24 -10.36 38.45
C ALA A 671 21.64 -10.98 38.56
N SER A 672 22.64 -10.16 38.86
CA SER A 672 23.98 -10.64 39.21
C SER A 672 24.01 -11.16 40.64
N ASP A 673 23.40 -10.39 41.56
CA ASP A 673 23.38 -10.66 42.99
C ASP A 673 21.96 -10.50 43.56
N VAL A 674 21.80 -10.78 44.86
CA VAL A 674 20.52 -10.63 45.60
C VAL A 674 19.97 -9.20 45.52
N ASN A 675 20.83 -8.20 45.35
CA ASN A 675 20.43 -6.79 45.31
C ASN A 675 20.86 -6.05 44.03
N THR A 676 21.46 -6.73 43.05
CA THR A 676 22.08 -6.06 41.88
C THR A 676 21.51 -6.60 40.57
N ILE A 677 20.93 -5.70 39.76
CA ILE A 677 20.39 -5.99 38.42
C ILE A 677 21.28 -5.33 37.37
N ILE A 678 21.61 -6.08 36.32
CA ILE A 678 22.37 -5.57 35.18
C ILE A 678 21.40 -5.27 34.04
N TYR A 679 21.55 -4.08 33.44
CA TYR A 679 20.71 -3.62 32.35
C TYR A 679 20.87 -4.51 31.10
N GLY A 680 19.75 -4.92 30.49
CA GLY A 680 19.74 -5.71 29.27
C GLY A 680 20.02 -4.86 28.02
N LEU A 681 20.90 -5.34 27.13
CA LEU A 681 21.23 -4.65 25.88
C LEU A 681 20.03 -4.49 24.94
N GLY A 682 19.04 -5.40 25.03
CA GLY A 682 17.83 -5.35 24.21
C GLY A 682 16.87 -4.21 24.55
N ALA A 683 17.01 -3.59 25.73
CA ALA A 683 16.18 -2.45 26.14
C ALA A 683 16.70 -1.11 25.58
N ILE A 684 17.82 -1.12 24.85
CA ILE A 684 18.38 0.08 24.21
C ILE A 684 17.62 0.35 22.91
N LYS A 685 17.01 1.53 22.82
CA LYS A 685 16.22 1.93 21.64
C LYS A 685 17.10 1.99 20.37
N GLY A 686 16.63 1.34 19.30
CA GLY A 686 17.34 1.32 18.01
C GLY A 686 18.35 0.16 17.88
N VAL A 687 18.32 -0.79 18.80
CA VAL A 687 19.17 -1.97 18.83
C VAL A 687 18.33 -3.21 18.51
N GLY A 688 18.75 -3.99 17.50
CA GLY A 688 18.07 -5.23 17.11
C GLY A 688 18.55 -6.45 17.90
N GLU A 689 17.66 -7.41 18.15
CA GLU A 689 17.96 -8.66 18.88
C GLU A 689 19.13 -9.44 18.27
N GLN A 690 19.09 -9.66 16.95
CA GLN A 690 20.16 -10.36 16.23
C GLN A 690 21.52 -9.66 16.34
N ALA A 691 21.51 -8.31 16.38
CA ALA A 691 22.73 -7.53 16.52
C ALA A 691 23.35 -7.70 17.92
N MET A 692 22.53 -7.76 18.97
CA MET A 692 23.02 -7.96 20.35
C MET A 692 23.45 -9.38 20.61
N GLN A 693 22.74 -10.37 20.07
CA GLN A 693 23.19 -11.75 20.17
C GLN A 693 24.58 -11.92 19.55
N SER A 694 24.82 -11.25 18.41
CA SER A 694 26.13 -11.22 17.77
C SER A 694 27.23 -10.54 18.63
N VAL A 695 26.88 -9.54 19.44
CA VAL A 695 27.82 -8.90 20.40
C VAL A 695 28.17 -9.88 21.52
N ILE A 696 27.17 -10.54 22.09
CA ILE A 696 27.32 -11.49 23.21
C ILE A 696 28.15 -12.69 22.78
N ASP A 697 27.88 -13.24 21.59
CA ASP A 697 28.63 -14.37 21.04
C ASP A 697 30.04 -13.97 20.54
N SER A 698 30.46 -12.72 20.76
CA SER A 698 31.75 -12.16 20.32
C SER A 698 31.97 -12.22 18.80
N HIS A 699 30.88 -12.23 18.02
CA HIS A 699 30.87 -12.29 16.57
C HIS A 699 30.38 -10.95 15.99
N LEU A 700 31.23 -9.92 16.04
CA LEU A 700 30.92 -8.53 15.61
C LEU A 700 30.68 -8.33 14.09
N LYS A 701 30.15 -9.33 13.37
CA LYS A 701 30.02 -9.31 11.90
C LYS A 701 28.84 -8.49 11.37
N LYS A 702 27.88 -8.08 12.21
CA LYS A 702 26.57 -7.52 11.79
C LYS A 702 26.09 -6.31 12.62
N ILE A 703 26.97 -5.37 12.96
CA ILE A 703 26.57 -4.16 13.70
C ILE A 703 26.67 -2.96 12.76
N ASN A 704 25.57 -2.21 12.64
CA ASN A 704 25.56 -0.98 11.86
C ASN A 704 26.03 0.22 12.71
N LYS A 705 26.47 1.30 12.06
CA LYS A 705 26.92 2.53 12.74
C LYS A 705 25.89 3.07 13.73
N ARG A 706 24.60 3.06 13.37
CA ARG A 706 23.50 3.56 14.20
C ARG A 706 23.34 2.78 15.52
N THR A 707 23.57 1.47 15.49
CA THR A 707 23.54 0.61 16.67
C THR A 707 24.74 0.88 17.58
N LEU A 708 25.94 1.13 17.02
CA LEU A 708 27.09 1.57 17.81
C LEU A 708 26.86 2.95 18.46
N GLU A 709 26.27 3.89 17.73
CA GLU A 709 25.88 5.19 18.29
C GLU A 709 24.89 5.04 19.45
N ALA A 710 23.90 4.15 19.32
CA ALA A 710 22.95 3.85 20.38
C ALA A 710 23.62 3.24 21.62
N LEU A 711 24.57 2.31 21.42
CA LEU A 711 25.35 1.69 22.50
C LEU A 711 26.23 2.70 23.24
N ILE A 712 26.91 3.61 22.52
CA ILE A 712 27.72 4.67 23.13
C ILE A 712 26.83 5.61 23.95
N ARG A 713 25.69 6.06 23.39
CA ARG A 713 24.77 6.97 24.09
C ARG A 713 24.18 6.33 25.35
N ALA A 714 23.88 5.03 25.29
CA ALA A 714 23.36 4.27 26.43
C ALA A 714 24.40 4.01 27.53
N GLY A 715 25.69 4.25 27.26
CA GLY A 715 26.78 3.96 28.20
C GLY A 715 27.27 2.52 28.19
N ALA A 716 26.85 1.72 27.21
CA ALA A 716 27.26 0.32 27.10
C ALA A 716 28.78 0.14 26.93
N LEU A 717 29.46 1.16 26.42
CA LEU A 717 30.90 1.18 26.17
C LEU A 717 31.70 1.97 27.23
N ASP A 718 31.06 2.44 28.30
CA ASP A 718 31.74 3.19 29.37
C ASP A 718 32.80 2.34 30.10
N CYS A 719 32.68 1.02 30.03
CA CYS A 719 33.67 0.10 30.57
C CYS A 719 35.05 0.19 29.89
N LEU A 720 35.16 0.89 28.76
CA LEU A 720 36.44 1.16 28.08
C LEU A 720 37.22 2.31 28.72
N GLY A 721 36.63 3.06 29.67
CA GLY A 721 37.30 4.15 30.38
C GLY A 721 37.52 5.42 29.54
N ILE A 722 36.87 5.54 28.38
CA ILE A 722 36.93 6.69 27.47
C ILE A 722 35.62 7.46 27.57
N GLU A 723 35.68 8.80 27.51
CA GLU A 723 34.47 9.63 27.49
C GLU A 723 33.58 9.34 26.27
N ARG A 724 32.26 9.33 26.48
CA ARG A 724 31.27 9.06 25.43
C ARG A 724 31.38 10.03 24.24
N SER A 725 31.72 11.29 24.50
CA SER A 725 31.98 12.34 23.50
C SER A 725 33.14 11.95 22.57
N SER A 726 34.24 11.48 23.14
CA SER A 726 35.43 11.03 22.41
C SER A 726 35.16 9.73 21.63
N LEU A 727 34.45 8.77 22.22
CA LEU A 727 34.02 7.55 21.51
C LEU A 727 33.13 7.88 20.30
N MET A 728 32.22 8.84 20.43
CA MET A 728 31.36 9.28 19.34
C MET A 728 32.14 9.97 18.21
N ALA A 729 33.15 10.78 18.57
CA ALA A 729 34.02 11.46 17.60
C ALA A 729 34.91 10.49 16.81
N GLN A 730 35.43 9.45 17.47
CA GLN A 730 36.33 8.46 16.87
C GLN A 730 35.60 7.32 16.14
N LEU A 731 34.27 7.20 16.31
CA LEU A 731 33.47 6.12 15.73
C LEU A 731 33.64 5.95 14.21
N PRO A 732 33.66 7.02 13.37
CA PRO A 732 33.85 6.86 11.92
C PRO A 732 35.20 6.23 11.56
N GLU A 733 36.28 6.65 12.22
CA GLU A 733 37.64 6.14 12.00
C GLU A 733 37.75 4.68 12.46
N ALA A 734 37.15 4.34 13.61
CA ALA A 734 37.12 2.97 14.13
C ALA A 734 36.36 2.01 13.20
N VAL A 735 35.23 2.43 12.62
CA VAL A 735 34.47 1.63 11.65
C VAL A 735 35.28 1.42 10.37
N GLN A 736 35.94 2.46 9.87
CA GLN A 736 36.80 2.37 8.68
C GLN A 736 37.99 1.42 8.92
N ALA A 737 38.65 1.51 10.07
CA ALA A 737 39.74 0.61 10.46
C ALA A 737 39.26 -0.85 10.57
N ALA A 738 38.08 -1.09 11.14
CA ALA A 738 37.49 -2.43 11.24
C ALA A 738 37.14 -3.03 9.86
N GLU A 739 36.60 -2.23 8.93
CA GLU A 739 36.34 -2.66 7.56
C GLU A 739 37.64 -2.99 6.80
N GLN A 740 38.68 -2.19 6.97
CA GLN A 740 39.99 -2.44 6.40
C GLN A 740 40.61 -3.73 6.93
N ALA A 741 40.57 -3.95 8.25
CA ALA A 741 41.06 -5.18 8.88
C ALA A 741 40.29 -6.42 8.40
N ARG A 742 38.96 -6.30 8.21
CA ARG A 742 38.13 -7.37 7.63
C ARG A 742 38.53 -7.67 6.20
N SER A 743 38.71 -6.65 5.37
CA SER A 743 39.15 -6.78 3.98
C SER A 743 40.52 -7.47 3.87
N ASN A 744 41.47 -7.08 4.72
CA ASN A 744 42.81 -7.71 4.79
C ASN A 744 42.70 -9.19 5.17
N ARG A 745 41.86 -9.54 6.15
CA ARG A 745 41.64 -10.93 6.57
C ARG A 745 40.94 -11.77 5.49
N GLU A 746 39.95 -11.22 4.78
CA GLU A 746 39.23 -11.89 3.69
C GLU A 746 40.11 -12.10 2.44
N THR A 747 41.09 -11.22 2.23
CA THR A 747 42.08 -11.34 1.15
C THR A 747 43.28 -12.21 1.51
N GLY A 748 43.31 -12.79 2.72
CA GLY A 748 44.38 -13.69 3.18
C GLY A 748 45.69 -12.99 3.53
N ILE A 749 45.67 -11.66 3.66
CA ILE A 749 46.83 -10.86 4.07
C ILE A 749 46.96 -10.96 5.60
N MET A 750 47.91 -11.77 6.07
CA MET A 750 48.38 -11.71 7.46
C MET A 750 49.33 -10.53 7.58
N ASP A 751 48.88 -9.45 8.22
CA ASP A 751 49.74 -8.30 8.51
C ASP A 751 50.71 -8.67 9.64
N LEU A 752 52.00 -8.78 9.33
CA LEU A 752 53.04 -9.23 10.27
C LEU A 752 53.35 -8.18 11.36
N PHE A 753 52.78 -6.97 11.24
CA PHE A 753 53.01 -5.81 12.12
C PHE A 753 51.73 -5.32 12.83
N GLY A 754 50.69 -6.16 12.89
CA GLY A 754 49.36 -5.77 13.40
C GLY A 754 49.19 -5.55 14.91
N GLU A 755 50.25 -5.32 15.68
CA GLU A 755 50.12 -4.78 17.05
C GLU A 755 50.18 -3.25 17.02
N VAL A 756 48.98 -2.66 17.11
CA VAL A 756 48.60 -1.26 17.30
C VAL A 756 49.74 -0.30 17.70
N GLU A 757 50.16 0.57 16.78
CA GLU A 757 50.80 1.84 17.17
C GLU A 757 49.75 2.78 17.79
N GLU A 758 50.06 3.33 18.96
CA GLU A 758 49.26 4.37 19.62
C GLU A 758 49.03 5.54 18.66
N VAL A 759 47.76 5.81 18.34
CA VAL A 759 47.36 6.98 17.56
C VAL A 759 47.62 8.23 18.40
N GLN A 760 48.78 8.87 18.22
CA GLN A 760 48.98 10.23 18.68
C GLN A 760 48.17 11.20 17.80
N PRO A 761 47.48 12.19 18.39
CA PRO A 761 46.62 13.08 17.64
C PRO A 761 47.47 14.03 16.79
N ARG A 762 47.53 13.79 15.48
CA ARG A 762 48.01 14.77 14.50
C ARG A 762 46.83 15.53 13.92
N ILE A 763 46.72 16.79 14.32
CA ILE A 763 45.94 17.79 13.59
C ILE A 763 46.86 18.26 12.45
N GLU A 764 46.56 17.85 11.22
CA GLU A 764 47.12 18.45 10.02
C GLU A 764 46.01 18.91 9.08
N VAL A 765 46.05 20.22 8.80
CA VAL A 765 45.28 20.91 7.77
C VAL A 765 46.22 21.07 6.58
N SER A 766 45.87 20.54 5.39
CA SER A 766 46.09 21.18 4.08
C SER A 766 45.94 20.21 2.88
N ALA A 767 45.05 20.61 1.97
CA ALA A 767 45.08 20.61 0.50
C ALA A 767 45.84 19.56 -0.34
N ASN A 768 45.06 18.93 -1.24
CA ASN A 768 45.31 18.62 -2.67
C ASN A 768 46.71 18.15 -3.12
N HIS A 769 46.86 16.87 -3.47
CA HIS A 769 47.06 16.36 -4.86
C HIS A 769 47.28 14.83 -4.87
N GLU A 770 47.20 14.26 -6.08
CA GLU A 770 47.63 12.90 -6.50
C GLU A 770 46.58 11.78 -6.53
N ARG A 771 45.92 11.66 -7.68
CA ARG A 771 45.21 10.45 -8.13
C ARG A 771 45.71 10.03 -9.52
N PHE A 772 46.98 9.67 -9.61
CA PHE A 772 47.62 9.01 -10.76
C PHE A 772 48.71 8.11 -10.18
N GLN A 773 48.62 6.77 -10.32
CA GLN A 773 49.72 5.76 -10.20
C GLN A 773 49.26 4.30 -9.93
N ARG A 774 48.04 3.87 -10.29
CA ARG A 774 47.70 2.43 -10.26
C ARG A 774 46.85 1.99 -11.45
N PHE A 775 47.49 1.92 -12.63
CA PHE A 775 46.91 1.28 -13.83
C PHE A 775 48.00 0.69 -14.75
N LYS A 776 49.00 -0.02 -14.19
CA LYS A 776 50.09 -0.59 -15.02
C LYS A 776 50.27 -2.11 -15.06
N ASP A 777 49.50 -2.92 -14.33
CA ASP A 777 49.83 -4.37 -14.23
C ASP A 777 48.73 -5.39 -14.59
N ILE A 778 47.76 -5.08 -15.46
CA ILE A 778 46.75 -6.10 -15.88
C ILE A 778 46.36 -5.96 -17.34
N ILE A 779 47.10 -6.62 -18.25
CA ILE A 779 46.68 -6.81 -19.66
C ILE A 779 47.05 -8.23 -20.11
N GLN A 780 46.05 -9.00 -20.57
CA GLN A 780 46.25 -10.25 -21.31
C GLN A 780 45.34 -10.26 -22.54
N ASN A 781 45.98 -10.39 -23.72
CA ASN A 781 45.48 -10.38 -25.10
C ASN A 781 45.13 -9.00 -25.68
N GLU A 782 45.77 -8.67 -26.80
CA GLU A 782 45.49 -7.49 -27.62
C GLU A 782 45.12 -7.94 -29.04
N LYS A 783 43.91 -7.58 -29.48
CA LYS A 783 43.40 -7.81 -30.84
C LYS A 783 43.49 -6.49 -31.60
N VAL A 784 43.97 -6.52 -32.84
CA VAL A 784 44.04 -5.35 -33.72
C VAL A 784 43.00 -5.51 -34.83
N VAL A 785 42.00 -4.62 -34.86
CA VAL A 785 40.94 -4.63 -35.87
C VAL A 785 41.22 -3.52 -36.88
N VAL A 786 41.15 -3.85 -38.17
CA VAL A 786 41.39 -2.92 -39.29
C VAL A 786 40.12 -2.83 -40.14
N ILE A 787 39.60 -1.61 -40.34
CA ILE A 787 38.36 -1.34 -41.10
C ILE A 787 38.66 -0.37 -42.26
N GLU A 788 38.08 -0.69 -43.42
CA GLU A 788 38.20 -0.20 -44.80
C GLU A 788 39.05 1.05 -45.18
N GLU A 789 39.80 0.86 -46.29
CA GLU A 789 40.46 1.80 -47.23
C GLU A 789 42.00 1.74 -47.39
N VAL A 790 42.69 0.65 -47.04
CA VAL A 790 44.12 0.49 -47.47
C VAL A 790 44.47 -0.97 -47.81
N MET A 791 44.12 -1.42 -49.01
CA MET A 791 44.68 -2.64 -49.61
C MET A 791 45.53 -2.27 -50.83
N THR A 792 46.77 -1.87 -50.61
CA THR A 792 47.81 -1.84 -51.64
C THR A 792 48.47 -3.22 -51.72
N LYS A 793 48.99 -3.59 -52.91
CA LYS A 793 49.72 -4.86 -53.13
C LYS A 793 50.92 -5.07 -52.19
N THR A 794 51.30 -4.07 -51.40
CA THR A 794 52.46 -4.08 -50.48
C THR A 794 52.09 -4.29 -49.01
N LEU A 795 50.80 -4.38 -48.66
CA LEU A 795 50.31 -4.44 -47.27
C LEU A 795 51.03 -5.48 -46.39
N ALA A 796 51.20 -6.71 -46.90
CA ALA A 796 51.87 -7.77 -46.16
C ALA A 796 53.36 -7.48 -45.88
N SER A 797 54.06 -6.83 -46.82
CA SER A 797 55.46 -6.42 -46.66
C SER A 797 55.61 -5.25 -45.68
N ASP A 798 54.65 -4.34 -45.67
CA ASP A 798 54.70 -3.14 -44.84
C ASP A 798 54.37 -3.46 -43.37
N ILE A 799 53.36 -4.29 -43.12
CA ILE A 799 53.07 -4.85 -41.79
C ILE A 799 54.28 -5.62 -41.27
N GLN A 800 54.91 -6.44 -42.12
CA GLN A 800 56.10 -7.20 -41.73
C GLN A 800 57.23 -6.28 -41.23
N LYS A 801 57.48 -5.15 -41.89
CA LYS A 801 58.50 -4.17 -41.49
C LYS A 801 58.15 -3.44 -40.19
N ILE A 802 56.86 -3.17 -39.95
CA ILE A 802 56.39 -2.49 -38.74
C ILE A 802 56.52 -3.39 -37.52
N LEU A 803 56.20 -4.69 -37.66
CA LEU A 803 56.17 -5.63 -36.54
C LEU A 803 57.54 -6.20 -36.16
N LEU A 804 58.43 -6.43 -37.13
CA LEU A 804 59.72 -7.10 -36.92
C LEU A 804 60.58 -6.54 -35.76
N PRO A 805 60.70 -5.21 -35.56
CA PRO A 805 61.48 -4.63 -34.48
C PRO A 805 60.95 -4.96 -33.07
N PHE A 806 59.67 -5.35 -32.98
CA PHE A 806 58.99 -5.58 -31.70
C PHE A 806 58.86 -7.06 -31.36
N CYS A 807 59.31 -7.97 -32.24
CA CYS A 807 59.21 -9.41 -32.00
C CYS A 807 60.25 -9.97 -31.02
N ASN A 808 61.40 -9.30 -30.87
CA ASN A 808 62.55 -9.79 -30.08
C ASN A 808 63.11 -8.69 -29.14
N VAL A 809 62.22 -8.07 -28.37
CA VAL A 809 62.55 -7.06 -27.35
C VAL A 809 62.71 -7.72 -25.98
N ASP A 810 63.89 -7.62 -25.36
CA ASP A 810 64.18 -8.23 -24.07
C ASP A 810 63.37 -7.61 -22.92
N MET A 811 63.11 -8.39 -21.87
CA MET A 811 62.44 -7.96 -20.63
C MET A 811 60.99 -7.47 -20.81
N CYS A 812 60.34 -7.84 -21.91
CA CYS A 812 58.92 -7.61 -22.17
C CYS A 812 58.21 -8.92 -22.50
N GLN A 813 56.92 -9.03 -22.18
CA GLN A 813 56.10 -10.19 -22.51
C GLN A 813 55.53 -10.02 -23.94
N HIS A 814 55.94 -10.88 -24.88
CA HIS A 814 55.44 -10.83 -26.25
C HIS A 814 54.09 -11.50 -26.38
N ILE A 815 53.17 -10.81 -27.05
CA ILE A 815 51.77 -11.22 -27.20
C ILE A 815 51.44 -11.56 -28.65
N PRO A 816 50.53 -12.52 -28.90
CA PRO A 816 50.10 -12.85 -30.25
C PRO A 816 49.27 -11.72 -30.84
N MET A 817 49.52 -11.37 -32.11
CA MET A 817 48.73 -10.40 -32.85
C MET A 817 47.71 -11.11 -33.74
N GLN A 818 46.47 -10.63 -33.68
CA GLN A 818 45.38 -11.01 -34.57
C GLN A 818 44.95 -9.78 -35.36
N ILE A 819 44.75 -9.97 -36.66
CA ILE A 819 44.24 -8.93 -37.56
C ILE A 819 42.85 -9.34 -38.00
N GLN A 820 41.86 -8.53 -37.67
CA GLN A 820 40.50 -8.70 -38.18
C GLN A 820 40.28 -7.73 -39.33
N LEU A 821 39.90 -8.28 -40.48
CA LEU A 821 39.57 -7.56 -41.70
C LEU A 821 38.05 -7.56 -41.83
N ASP A 822 37.46 -6.38 -41.88
CA ASP A 822 36.02 -6.22 -42.02
C ASP A 822 35.71 -5.53 -43.34
N TYR A 823 34.94 -6.21 -44.20
CA TYR A 823 34.42 -5.69 -45.46
C TYR A 823 32.90 -5.61 -45.38
N ASP A 824 32.29 -4.71 -46.15
CA ASP A 824 30.83 -4.55 -46.25
C ASP A 824 30.06 -5.84 -46.53
N TYR A 825 30.72 -6.84 -47.13
CA TYR A 825 30.12 -8.12 -47.50
C TYR A 825 30.72 -9.34 -46.76
N ALA A 826 31.80 -9.18 -46.00
CA ALA A 826 32.44 -10.29 -45.28
C ALA A 826 33.45 -9.83 -44.22
N THR A 827 33.47 -10.51 -43.08
CA THR A 827 34.53 -10.35 -42.08
C THR A 827 35.48 -11.56 -42.13
N ALA A 828 36.78 -11.34 -42.04
CA ALA A 828 37.81 -12.38 -41.98
C ALA A 828 38.81 -12.11 -40.84
N GLU A 829 39.16 -13.15 -40.09
CA GLU A 829 40.19 -13.08 -39.05
C GLU A 829 41.48 -13.77 -39.50
N LEU A 830 42.60 -13.07 -39.34
CA LEU A 830 43.93 -13.51 -39.73
C LEU A 830 44.82 -13.60 -38.49
N HIS A 831 45.13 -14.84 -38.10
CA HIS A 831 45.99 -15.12 -36.95
C HIS A 831 47.44 -15.21 -37.40
N LEU A 832 48.28 -14.30 -36.90
CA LEU A 832 49.70 -14.36 -37.21
C LEU A 832 50.37 -15.46 -36.38
N GLY A 833 51.25 -16.24 -37.02
CA GLY A 833 51.94 -17.37 -36.39
C GLY A 833 52.83 -16.96 -35.20
N GLN A 834 53.23 -17.92 -34.37
CA GLN A 834 54.00 -17.70 -33.11
C GLN A 834 55.25 -16.82 -33.26
N GLN A 835 55.88 -16.82 -34.44
CA GLN A 835 57.05 -16.01 -34.79
C GLN A 835 56.77 -14.50 -34.95
N TRP A 836 55.51 -14.09 -34.89
CA TRP A 836 55.04 -12.70 -35.01
C TRP A 836 54.39 -12.19 -33.72
N LYS A 837 54.77 -12.77 -32.58
CA LYS A 837 54.42 -12.21 -31.27
C LYS A 837 55.24 -10.95 -31.04
N VAL A 838 54.60 -9.86 -30.63
CA VAL A 838 55.22 -8.54 -30.50
C VAL A 838 55.14 -8.02 -29.08
N ALA A 839 56.08 -7.15 -28.69
CA ALA A 839 56.05 -6.43 -27.42
C ALA A 839 55.04 -5.26 -27.49
N PRO A 840 54.11 -5.13 -26.54
CA PRO A 840 53.05 -4.12 -26.56
C PRO A 840 53.57 -2.76 -26.07
N LEU A 841 54.39 -2.10 -26.90
CA LEU A 841 54.94 -0.78 -26.63
C LEU A 841 54.12 0.31 -27.33
N ASP A 842 53.96 1.48 -26.69
CA ASP A 842 53.26 2.65 -27.26
C ASP A 842 53.82 3.06 -28.63
N GLU A 843 55.11 2.82 -28.86
CA GLU A 843 55.79 3.11 -30.14
C GLU A 843 55.32 2.20 -31.29
N LEU A 844 54.98 0.93 -31.01
CA LEU A 844 54.38 0.02 -31.98
C LEU A 844 52.98 0.51 -32.35
N LEU A 845 52.19 0.93 -31.34
CA LEU A 845 50.85 1.45 -31.54
C LEU A 845 50.85 2.75 -32.35
N SER A 846 51.82 3.64 -32.10
CA SER A 846 52.00 4.86 -32.89
C SER A 846 52.28 4.51 -34.35
N LYS A 847 53.24 3.60 -34.62
CA LYS A 847 53.59 3.22 -36.00
C LYS A 847 52.43 2.56 -36.75
N LEU A 848 51.62 1.76 -36.07
CA LEU A 848 50.44 1.16 -36.66
C LEU A 848 49.37 2.24 -36.96
N ARG A 849 49.11 3.16 -36.03
CA ARG A 849 48.15 4.27 -36.21
C ARG A 849 48.58 5.26 -37.30
N ASP A 850 49.89 5.48 -37.45
CA ASP A 850 50.44 6.32 -38.50
C ASP A 850 50.27 5.69 -39.89
N TYR A 851 50.33 4.36 -40.01
CA TYR A 851 50.19 3.64 -41.28
C TYR A 851 48.73 3.41 -41.69
N PHE A 852 47.87 2.98 -40.76
CA PHE A 852 46.47 2.64 -41.05
C PHE A 852 45.48 3.78 -40.78
N GLY A 853 45.92 4.86 -40.12
CA GLY A 853 45.04 5.91 -39.62
C GLY A 853 44.59 5.62 -38.18
N LYS A 854 44.43 6.71 -37.39
CA LYS A 854 44.04 6.61 -35.98
C LYS A 854 42.63 6.03 -35.77
N GLU A 855 41.73 6.29 -36.72
CA GLU A 855 40.33 5.86 -36.69
C GLU A 855 40.19 4.36 -36.98
N SER A 856 41.10 3.80 -37.79
CA SER A 856 41.00 2.44 -38.34
C SER A 856 41.68 1.37 -37.50
N ILE A 857 42.36 1.73 -36.40
CA ILE A 857 43.00 0.77 -35.49
C ILE A 857 42.31 0.77 -34.14
N HIS A 858 41.64 -0.35 -33.86
CA HIS A 858 41.08 -0.64 -32.54
C HIS A 858 41.94 -1.66 -31.79
N ILE A 859 42.26 -1.36 -30.53
CA ILE A 859 43.00 -2.23 -29.61
C ILE A 859 42.05 -2.63 -28.49
N GLU A 860 41.74 -3.91 -28.38
CA GLU A 860 40.96 -4.43 -27.26
C GLU A 860 41.88 -4.95 -26.14
N TYR A 861 41.73 -4.41 -24.93
CA TYR A 861 42.38 -4.89 -23.72
C TYR A 861 41.38 -5.67 -22.85
N GLN A 862 41.69 -6.93 -22.50
CA GLN A 862 40.90 -7.63 -21.48
C GLN A 862 41.41 -7.33 -20.06
N VAL A 863 40.64 -6.54 -19.31
CA VAL A 863 40.85 -6.32 -17.87
C VAL A 863 39.98 -7.30 -17.07
N LYS A 864 40.58 -8.16 -16.25
CA LYS A 864 39.82 -9.01 -15.30
C LYS A 864 39.43 -8.19 -14.06
N SER A 865 38.36 -7.41 -14.15
CA SER A 865 37.68 -6.86 -12.96
C SER A 865 36.41 -7.66 -12.65
N LYS A 866 36.23 -8.09 -11.40
CA LYS A 866 35.05 -8.85 -10.92
C LYS A 866 33.79 -7.98 -10.72
N ALA A 867 33.83 -6.69 -11.07
CA ALA A 867 32.70 -5.77 -10.90
C ALA A 867 32.16 -5.18 -12.22
N ALA A 868 32.63 -5.66 -13.37
CA ALA A 868 32.10 -5.23 -14.66
C ALA A 868 31.89 -6.43 -15.58
N LYS A 869 30.79 -7.16 -15.39
CA LYS A 869 30.08 -7.71 -16.54
C LYS A 869 29.32 -6.53 -17.16
N ALA A 870 30.03 -5.69 -17.92
CA ALA A 870 29.38 -4.84 -18.89
C ALA A 870 28.80 -5.79 -19.93
N VAL A 871 27.48 -5.88 -19.97
CA VAL A 871 26.77 -6.45 -21.11
C VAL A 871 27.19 -5.63 -22.32
N ASP A 872 27.68 -6.32 -23.34
CA ASP A 872 28.10 -5.75 -24.61
C ASP A 872 26.87 -5.19 -25.32
N HIS A 873 26.55 -3.92 -25.09
CA HIS A 873 25.49 -3.17 -25.78
C HIS A 873 26.02 -2.58 -27.12
N ARG A 874 26.94 -3.24 -27.82
CA ARG A 874 27.43 -2.82 -29.14
C ARG A 874 26.38 -2.92 -30.27
N GLY A 875 25.13 -3.23 -29.95
CA GLY A 875 23.97 -3.05 -30.85
C GLY A 875 23.22 -1.71 -30.71
N LEU A 876 23.55 -0.85 -29.73
CA LEU A 876 22.81 0.38 -29.42
C LEU A 876 23.57 1.65 -29.84
N ALA A 877 24.04 1.72 -31.09
CA ALA A 877 24.72 2.92 -31.60
C ALA A 877 23.77 4.07 -32.02
N GLN A 878 22.45 3.93 -31.86
CA GLN A 878 21.46 4.95 -32.23
C GLN A 878 20.79 5.79 -31.10
N PRO A 879 20.81 5.47 -29.78
CA PRO A 879 19.99 6.22 -28.81
C PRO A 879 20.50 7.62 -28.40
N THR A 880 21.72 8.04 -28.77
CA THR A 880 22.30 9.32 -28.28
C THR A 880 21.87 10.56 -29.05
N GLN A 881 21.34 10.42 -30.27
CA GLN A 881 20.97 11.57 -31.11
C GLN A 881 19.73 12.32 -30.59
N HIS A 882 18.89 11.67 -29.79
CA HIS A 882 17.69 12.29 -29.23
C HIS A 882 18.02 13.25 -28.08
N LEU A 883 19.01 12.92 -27.24
CA LEU A 883 19.36 13.72 -26.06
C LEU A 883 19.90 15.11 -26.42
N SER A 884 20.29 15.37 -27.67
CA SER A 884 20.68 16.71 -28.13
C SER A 884 19.51 17.71 -28.24
N HIS A 885 18.26 17.27 -28.14
CA HIS A 885 17.08 18.17 -28.08
C HIS A 885 16.69 18.57 -26.65
N VAL A 886 17.39 18.02 -25.64
CA VAL A 886 17.22 18.40 -24.25
C VAL A 886 18.30 19.39 -23.86
N ARG A 887 17.90 20.58 -23.43
CA ARG A 887 18.80 21.57 -22.85
C ARG A 887 18.62 21.68 -21.33
N ILE A 888 19.74 21.72 -20.64
CA ILE A 888 19.78 22.04 -19.21
C ILE A 888 19.96 23.56 -19.11
N VAL A 889 19.11 24.23 -18.34
CA VAL A 889 19.14 25.68 -18.12
C VAL A 889 19.44 25.95 -16.65
N MET A 890 20.52 26.66 -16.35
CA MET A 890 20.86 27.03 -14.97
C MET A 890 20.74 28.54 -14.77
N VAL A 891 19.91 28.95 -13.81
CA VAL A 891 19.54 30.36 -13.60
C VAL A 891 20.31 30.97 -12.43
N ASN A 892 21.06 32.03 -12.73
CA ASN A 892 21.82 32.82 -11.76
C ASN A 892 22.78 31.96 -10.89
N THR A 893 23.38 30.92 -11.49
CA THR A 893 24.30 30.01 -10.81
C THR A 893 25.44 30.78 -10.15
N THR A 894 25.68 30.49 -8.88
CA THR A 894 26.67 31.21 -8.07
C THR A 894 27.97 30.45 -7.88
N LEU A 895 27.93 29.11 -7.93
CA LEU A 895 29.11 28.28 -7.70
C LEU A 895 29.63 27.68 -9.02
N PRO A 896 30.84 28.06 -9.48
CA PRO A 896 31.47 27.45 -10.65
C PRO A 896 31.57 25.92 -10.58
N ALA A 897 31.74 25.39 -9.37
CA ALA A 897 31.82 23.96 -9.12
C ALA A 897 30.56 23.18 -9.56
N ASN A 898 29.38 23.82 -9.47
CA ASN A 898 28.13 23.21 -9.93
C ASN A 898 28.05 23.18 -11.45
N ILE A 899 28.59 24.18 -12.14
CA ILE A 899 28.64 24.22 -13.61
C ILE A 899 29.56 23.09 -14.11
N GLY A 900 30.78 22.98 -13.56
CA GLY A 900 31.71 21.90 -13.91
C GLY A 900 31.15 20.50 -13.62
N SER A 901 30.56 20.31 -12.43
CA SER A 901 29.96 19.03 -12.05
C SER A 901 28.72 18.68 -12.89
N ALA A 902 27.91 19.68 -13.27
CA ALA A 902 26.76 19.49 -14.15
C ALA A 902 27.18 19.07 -15.56
N LEU A 903 28.21 19.70 -16.14
CA LEU A 903 28.76 19.31 -17.45
C LEU A 903 29.24 17.86 -17.44
N ARG A 904 29.93 17.44 -16.37
CA ARG A 904 30.34 16.05 -16.21
C ARG A 904 29.15 15.10 -16.13
N ALA A 905 28.13 15.46 -15.36
CA ALA A 905 26.90 14.67 -15.22
C ALA A 905 26.18 14.53 -16.57
N MET A 906 26.03 15.63 -17.30
CA MET A 906 25.42 15.66 -18.63
C MET A 906 26.18 14.78 -19.62
N LYS A 907 27.52 14.95 -19.71
CA LYS A 907 28.33 14.13 -20.61
C LYS A 907 28.25 12.64 -20.29
N THR A 908 28.27 12.28 -18.99
CA THR A 908 28.15 10.89 -18.54
C THR A 908 26.83 10.27 -18.97
N MET A 909 25.76 11.07 -19.03
CA MET A 909 24.41 10.62 -19.41
C MET A 909 24.08 10.86 -20.89
N GLY A 910 24.97 11.48 -21.66
CA GLY A 910 24.82 11.71 -23.11
C GLY A 910 24.09 12.98 -23.51
N LEU A 911 23.92 13.97 -22.61
CA LEU A 911 23.36 15.29 -22.93
C LEU A 911 24.47 16.27 -23.28
N THR A 912 24.18 17.20 -24.20
CA THR A 912 25.20 18.12 -24.75
C THR A 912 24.87 19.61 -24.67
N LYS A 913 23.60 20.01 -24.49
CA LYS A 913 23.20 21.42 -24.49
C LYS A 913 23.06 21.98 -23.07
N LEU A 914 23.94 22.89 -22.66
CA LEU A 914 23.86 23.66 -21.41
C LEU A 914 23.69 25.15 -21.71
N VAL A 915 22.67 25.79 -21.12
CA VAL A 915 22.44 27.23 -21.19
C VAL A 915 22.55 27.84 -19.80
N LEU A 916 23.36 28.89 -19.66
CA LEU A 916 23.51 29.64 -18.42
C LEU A 916 22.78 30.98 -18.52
N VAL A 917 21.88 31.24 -17.58
CA VAL A 917 21.12 32.49 -17.51
C VAL A 917 21.75 33.40 -16.46
N ALA A 918 22.34 34.50 -16.89
CA ALA A 918 23.02 35.49 -16.04
C ALA A 918 23.89 34.86 -14.93
N PRO A 919 24.85 33.96 -15.25
CA PRO A 919 25.69 33.31 -14.24
C PRO A 919 26.52 34.38 -13.51
N LYS A 920 26.58 34.31 -12.17
CA LYS A 920 27.36 35.29 -11.39
C LYS A 920 28.87 35.12 -11.54
N THR A 921 29.31 33.91 -11.85
CA THR A 921 30.73 33.55 -11.88
C THR A 921 30.99 32.64 -13.07
N TYR A 922 31.23 33.25 -14.22
CA TYR A 922 31.60 32.58 -15.48
C TYR A 922 32.36 33.57 -16.39
N PRO A 923 33.44 33.16 -17.08
CA PRO A 923 34.15 31.87 -16.97
C PRO A 923 34.97 31.77 -15.68
N HIS A 924 35.28 30.55 -15.20
CA HIS A 924 36.09 30.33 -13.99
C HIS A 924 36.90 29.01 -14.08
N PRO A 925 38.18 28.95 -13.65
CA PRO A 925 39.05 27.77 -13.82
C PRO A 925 38.53 26.48 -13.17
N ASP A 926 37.81 26.59 -12.05
CA ASP A 926 37.25 25.43 -11.35
C ASP A 926 36.21 24.65 -12.19
N ILE A 927 35.64 25.29 -13.23
CA ILE A 927 34.71 24.63 -14.15
C ILE A 927 35.46 23.54 -14.92
N ASP A 928 36.63 23.86 -15.48
CA ASP A 928 37.48 22.92 -16.22
C ASP A 928 37.94 21.76 -15.33
N ALA A 929 38.34 22.07 -14.10
CA ALA A 929 38.82 21.09 -13.13
C ALA A 929 37.74 20.06 -12.75
N LEU A 930 36.48 20.49 -12.61
CA LEU A 930 35.38 19.63 -12.18
C LEU A 930 34.61 18.97 -13.33
N ALA A 931 34.65 19.56 -14.53
CA ALA A 931 34.10 18.96 -15.75
C ALA A 931 34.86 17.69 -16.17
N ALA A 932 36.15 17.58 -15.83
CA ALA A 932 36.98 16.36 -15.86
C ALA A 932 36.60 15.34 -16.96
N GLY A 933 36.86 15.70 -18.23
CA GLY A 933 36.54 14.89 -19.41
C GLY A 933 35.40 15.42 -20.27
N ALA A 934 34.72 16.51 -19.85
CA ALA A 934 33.65 17.20 -20.59
C ALA A 934 34.05 18.58 -21.15
N ALA A 935 35.33 18.76 -21.53
CA ALA A 935 35.85 20.04 -22.04
C ALA A 935 35.18 20.50 -23.34
N ASP A 936 34.80 19.56 -24.20
CA ASP A 936 34.01 19.78 -25.42
C ASP A 936 32.64 20.41 -25.18
N LEU A 937 32.02 20.16 -24.02
CA LEU A 937 30.75 20.79 -23.65
C LEU A 937 30.93 22.21 -23.11
N ILE A 938 32.12 22.56 -22.57
CA ILE A 938 32.42 23.91 -22.08
C ILE A 938 32.39 24.90 -23.24
N GLU A 939 32.94 24.51 -24.39
CA GLU A 939 32.97 25.34 -25.60
C GLU A 939 31.57 25.53 -26.22
N GLN A 940 30.60 24.70 -25.85
CA GLN A 940 29.22 24.71 -26.36
C GLN A 940 28.22 25.39 -25.40
N ILE A 941 28.69 25.96 -24.28
CA ILE A 941 27.82 26.65 -23.32
C ILE A 941 27.29 27.95 -23.94
N GLU A 942 25.97 28.07 -23.98
CA GLU A 942 25.30 29.30 -24.37
C GLU A 942 25.02 30.17 -23.13
N ILE A 943 25.30 31.48 -23.20
CA ILE A 943 25.04 32.42 -22.12
C ILE A 943 23.99 33.42 -22.58
N VAL A 944 22.94 33.58 -21.79
CA VAL A 944 21.84 34.50 -22.06
C VAL A 944 21.52 35.37 -20.84
N ASP A 945 20.96 36.55 -21.09
CA ASP A 945 20.72 37.55 -20.04
C ASP A 945 19.45 37.28 -19.20
N SER A 946 18.49 36.51 -19.73
CA SER A 946 17.22 36.25 -19.06
C SER A 946 16.70 34.83 -19.33
N LEU A 947 15.81 34.34 -18.45
CA LEU A 947 15.28 32.97 -18.56
C LEU A 947 14.38 32.81 -19.79
N GLU A 948 13.63 33.85 -20.12
CA GLU A 948 12.76 33.91 -21.31
C GLU A 948 13.57 33.70 -22.60
N ASN A 949 14.77 34.28 -22.68
CA ASN A 949 15.67 34.09 -23.81
C ASN A 949 16.23 32.66 -23.89
N ALA A 950 16.42 32.00 -22.74
CA ALA A 950 16.92 30.62 -22.67
C ALA A 950 15.91 29.58 -23.17
N ILE A 951 14.62 29.88 -23.03
CA ILE A 951 13.51 28.96 -23.28
C ILE A 951 12.65 29.33 -24.51
N LYS A 952 12.96 30.43 -25.21
CA LYS A 952 12.13 31.01 -26.28
C LYS A 952 11.71 30.02 -27.37
N ASP A 953 12.63 29.15 -27.78
CA ASP A 953 12.51 28.15 -28.83
C ASP A 953 12.19 26.75 -28.28
N CYS A 954 12.04 26.64 -26.95
CA CYS A 954 11.59 25.42 -26.31
C CYS A 954 10.07 25.29 -26.42
N HIS A 955 9.63 24.05 -26.57
CA HIS A 955 8.22 23.67 -26.65
C HIS A 955 7.71 23.27 -25.26
N ILE A 956 8.59 22.71 -24.43
CA ILE A 956 8.28 22.34 -23.04
C ILE A 956 9.41 22.77 -22.11
N VAL A 957 9.02 23.40 -21.01
CA VAL A 957 9.91 23.91 -19.97
C VAL A 957 9.54 23.27 -18.63
N PHE A 958 10.51 22.57 -18.02
CA PHE A 958 10.39 21.94 -16.71
C PHE A 958 11.12 22.78 -15.66
N GLY A 959 10.43 23.31 -14.65
CA GLY A 959 11.02 24.08 -13.55
C GLY A 959 11.24 23.21 -12.31
N THR A 960 12.44 23.17 -11.76
CA THR A 960 12.72 22.34 -10.58
C THR A 960 12.35 23.02 -9.25
N SER A 961 11.73 22.29 -8.33
CA SER A 961 11.42 22.76 -6.96
C SER A 961 11.52 21.64 -5.93
N ALA A 962 12.21 21.92 -4.82
CA ALA A 962 12.30 21.03 -3.65
C ALA A 962 11.29 21.36 -2.53
N ARG A 963 10.49 22.43 -2.69
CA ARG A 963 9.54 22.89 -1.66
C ARG A 963 8.11 22.71 -2.14
N SER A 964 7.22 22.27 -1.24
CA SER A 964 5.78 22.42 -1.43
C SER A 964 5.46 23.92 -1.45
N ARG A 965 5.10 24.44 -2.62
CA ARG A 965 4.76 25.86 -2.80
C ARG A 965 3.27 25.98 -3.04
N THR A 966 2.70 27.10 -2.61
CA THR A 966 1.27 27.45 -2.72
C THR A 966 0.78 27.69 -4.16
N ILE A 967 1.53 27.26 -5.17
CA ILE A 967 1.18 27.43 -6.59
C ILE A 967 0.70 26.08 -7.15
N PRO A 968 -0.54 25.98 -7.66
CA PRO A 968 -1.15 24.73 -8.11
C PRO A 968 -0.71 24.38 -9.53
N TRP A 969 0.59 24.17 -9.74
CA TRP A 969 1.15 23.63 -10.98
C TRP A 969 1.29 22.11 -10.89
N PRO A 970 1.22 21.37 -12.03
CA PRO A 970 1.46 19.94 -12.04
C PRO A 970 2.89 19.67 -11.56
N LEU A 971 2.99 19.03 -10.39
CA LEU A 971 4.25 18.58 -9.82
C LEU A 971 4.50 17.13 -10.27
N LEU A 972 5.59 16.91 -10.97
CA LEU A 972 6.04 15.61 -11.43
C LEU A 972 7.28 15.19 -10.63
N ASP A 973 7.37 13.92 -10.30
CA ASP A 973 8.63 13.34 -9.84
C ASP A 973 9.63 13.22 -11.01
N ALA A 974 10.91 13.08 -10.69
CA ALA A 974 12.01 13.04 -11.65
C ALA A 974 11.81 12.03 -12.81
N ARG A 975 11.30 10.82 -12.51
CA ARG A 975 11.09 9.77 -13.52
C ARG A 975 9.95 10.07 -14.49
N PRO A 976 8.72 10.41 -14.04
CA PRO A 976 7.66 10.89 -14.94
C PRO A 976 8.06 12.10 -15.78
N ALA A 977 8.80 13.05 -15.20
CA ALA A 977 9.30 14.22 -15.93
C ALA A 977 10.29 13.82 -17.04
N ALA A 978 11.19 12.88 -16.76
CA ALA A 978 12.14 12.36 -17.74
C ALA A 978 11.46 11.58 -18.87
N GLN A 979 10.49 10.71 -18.56
CA GLN A 979 9.71 9.97 -19.55
C GLN A 979 8.94 10.92 -20.47
N LYS A 980 8.27 11.94 -19.91
CA LYS A 980 7.58 12.97 -20.69
C LYS A 980 8.52 13.77 -21.57
N SER A 981 9.69 14.15 -21.05
CA SER A 981 10.71 14.86 -21.82
C SER A 981 11.21 14.04 -23.01
N MET A 982 11.57 12.77 -22.77
CA MET A 982 12.14 11.93 -23.82
C MET A 982 11.09 11.49 -24.84
N GLN A 983 9.83 11.33 -24.43
CA GLN A 983 8.73 11.07 -25.35
C GLN A 983 8.54 12.23 -26.33
N ALA A 984 8.48 13.47 -25.84
CA ALA A 984 8.34 14.66 -26.67
C ALA A 984 9.50 14.84 -27.67
N VAL A 985 10.72 14.53 -27.24
CA VAL A 985 11.93 14.58 -28.07
C VAL A 985 11.95 13.48 -29.14
N ILE A 986 11.67 12.23 -28.77
CA ILE A 986 11.82 11.07 -29.66
C ILE A 986 10.69 11.02 -30.69
N GLN A 987 9.46 11.39 -30.29
CA GLN A 987 8.27 11.30 -31.14
C GLN A 987 8.09 12.54 -32.03
N HIS A 988 8.37 13.74 -31.51
CA HIS A 988 8.01 15.00 -32.18
C HIS A 988 9.21 15.93 -32.42
N GLN A 989 10.43 15.49 -32.16
CA GLN A 989 11.67 16.29 -32.26
C GLN A 989 11.58 17.65 -31.54
N GLN A 990 10.82 17.71 -30.44
CA GLN A 990 10.62 18.94 -29.70
C GLN A 990 11.84 19.33 -28.87
N GLU A 991 12.15 20.62 -28.84
CA GLU A 991 13.18 21.18 -27.95
C GLU A 991 12.61 21.33 -26.52
N ILE A 992 13.32 20.74 -25.55
CA ILE A 992 12.91 20.68 -24.13
C ILE A 992 13.94 21.39 -23.26
N ALA A 993 13.49 22.22 -22.32
CA ALA A 993 14.34 22.82 -21.30
C ALA A 993 14.04 22.27 -19.90
N ILE A 994 15.07 21.90 -19.14
CA ILE A 994 14.96 21.73 -17.69
C ILE A 994 15.69 22.86 -16.98
N VAL A 995 14.94 23.62 -16.19
CA VAL A 995 15.39 24.83 -15.51
C VAL A 995 15.72 24.54 -14.05
N PHE A 996 16.94 24.86 -13.68
CA PHE A 996 17.48 24.78 -12.34
C PHE A 996 17.73 26.18 -11.79
N GLY A 997 17.29 26.40 -10.55
CA GLY A 997 17.46 27.68 -9.88
C GLY A 997 18.76 27.80 -9.10
N ARG A 998 18.87 28.92 -8.39
CA ARG A 998 20.03 29.28 -7.54
C ARG A 998 20.23 28.26 -6.42
N GLU A 999 21.47 28.03 -6.02
CA GLU A 999 21.81 27.03 -4.99
C GLU A 999 21.14 27.27 -3.64
N ASP A 1000 20.97 28.53 -3.24
CA ASP A 1000 20.49 28.93 -1.91
C ASP A 1000 18.97 29.08 -1.84
N ARG A 1001 18.32 29.45 -2.95
CA ARG A 1001 16.91 29.87 -2.98
C ARG A 1001 16.07 29.14 -4.02
N GLY A 1002 16.69 28.41 -4.95
CA GLY A 1002 16.02 27.80 -6.10
C GLY A 1002 15.46 28.84 -7.06
N LEU A 1003 14.46 28.43 -7.84
CA LEU A 1003 13.73 29.31 -8.76
C LEU A 1003 12.75 30.21 -7.99
N THR A 1004 12.59 31.46 -8.44
CA THR A 1004 11.55 32.36 -7.93
C THR A 1004 10.17 31.91 -8.44
N ASN A 1005 9.10 32.44 -7.85
CA ASN A 1005 7.74 32.12 -8.31
C ASN A 1005 7.46 32.67 -9.72
N GLU A 1006 8.11 33.77 -10.11
CA GLU A 1006 8.04 34.33 -11.46
C GLU A 1006 8.77 33.43 -12.45
N GLU A 1007 9.98 32.96 -12.11
CA GLU A 1007 10.76 32.01 -12.94
C GLU A 1007 10.03 30.66 -13.08
N LEU A 1008 9.41 30.17 -11.99
CA LEU A 1008 8.58 28.95 -12.03
C LEU A 1008 7.27 29.11 -12.81
N ALA A 1009 6.77 30.33 -12.96
CA ALA A 1009 5.54 30.58 -13.72
C ALA A 1009 5.76 30.51 -15.24
N LEU A 1010 7.02 30.59 -15.69
CA LEU A 1010 7.42 30.37 -17.08
C LEU A 1010 7.59 28.88 -17.42
N ALA A 1011 7.55 27.99 -16.42
CA ALA A 1011 7.62 26.55 -16.65
C ALA A 1011 6.22 25.95 -16.91
N ASN A 1012 6.13 25.01 -17.85
CA ASN A 1012 4.93 24.23 -18.12
C ASN A 1012 4.67 23.19 -17.01
N PHE A 1013 5.74 22.59 -16.49
CA PHE A 1013 5.69 21.55 -15.46
C PHE A 1013 6.68 21.84 -14.34
N HIS A 1014 6.31 21.48 -13.11
CA HIS A 1014 7.24 21.53 -11.97
C HIS A 1014 7.78 20.15 -11.70
N VAL A 1015 9.08 20.05 -11.43
CA VAL A 1015 9.75 18.76 -11.18
C VAL A 1015 10.33 18.76 -9.78
N THR A 1016 10.05 17.68 -9.05
CA THR A 1016 10.67 17.42 -7.75
C THR A 1016 11.44 16.10 -7.78
N VAL A 1017 12.50 16.04 -6.99
CA VAL A 1017 13.24 14.79 -6.77
C VAL A 1017 12.80 14.28 -5.41
N PRO A 1018 12.21 13.07 -5.31
CA PRO A 1018 11.78 12.53 -4.03
C PRO A 1018 13.00 12.31 -3.13
N VAL A 1019 13.08 13.10 -2.08
CA VAL A 1019 14.16 13.09 -1.08
C VAL A 1019 13.55 12.88 0.31
N ASN A 1020 14.38 12.47 1.27
CA ASN A 1020 13.92 12.32 2.65
C ASN A 1020 13.26 13.61 3.16
N SER A 1021 12.03 13.50 3.66
CA SER A 1021 11.23 14.63 4.17
C SER A 1021 11.92 15.40 5.30
N ASP A 1022 12.78 14.73 6.06
CA ASP A 1022 13.48 15.33 7.22
C ASP A 1022 14.72 16.14 6.82
N TYR A 1023 15.28 15.91 5.61
CA TYR A 1023 16.47 16.60 5.11
C TYR A 1023 16.50 16.63 3.57
N GLY A 1024 15.59 17.40 2.98
CA GLY A 1024 15.32 17.43 1.54
C GLY A 1024 16.07 18.49 0.73
N VAL A 1025 17.39 18.64 0.93
CA VAL A 1025 18.20 19.62 0.17
C VAL A 1025 19.21 18.91 -0.72
N LEU A 1026 19.04 18.99 -2.03
CA LEU A 1026 20.01 18.52 -3.03
C LEU A 1026 20.84 19.68 -3.56
N ASN A 1027 22.14 19.43 -3.76
CA ASN A 1027 22.96 20.33 -4.55
C ASN A 1027 22.47 20.34 -6.02
N VAL A 1028 22.58 21.48 -6.70
CA VAL A 1028 22.09 21.65 -8.09
C VAL A 1028 22.69 20.63 -9.05
N ALA A 1029 23.99 20.35 -8.97
CA ALA A 1029 24.64 19.35 -9.82
C ALA A 1029 24.16 17.91 -9.51
N GLN A 1030 23.80 17.62 -8.25
CA GLN A 1030 23.20 16.33 -7.88
C GLN A 1030 21.78 16.19 -8.44
N ALA A 1031 20.98 17.25 -8.39
CA ALA A 1031 19.65 17.26 -8.99
C ALA A 1031 19.72 17.10 -10.53
N ILE A 1032 20.67 17.77 -11.18
CA ILE A 1032 20.97 17.59 -12.62
C ILE A 1032 21.37 16.15 -12.89
N GLN A 1033 22.27 15.55 -12.09
CA GLN A 1033 22.70 14.16 -12.27
C GLN A 1033 21.54 13.17 -12.19
N VAL A 1034 20.60 13.35 -11.25
CA VAL A 1034 19.42 12.49 -11.12
C VAL A 1034 18.50 12.64 -12.33
N LEU A 1035 18.20 13.86 -12.75
CA LEU A 1035 17.31 14.09 -13.89
C LEU A 1035 17.94 13.63 -15.22
N CYS A 1036 19.23 13.87 -15.43
CA CYS A 1036 19.96 13.35 -16.58
C CYS A 1036 20.01 11.81 -16.58
N TYR A 1037 20.18 11.18 -15.41
CA TYR A 1037 20.13 9.71 -15.30
C TYR A 1037 18.75 9.17 -15.65
N GLU A 1038 17.67 9.73 -15.10
CA GLU A 1038 16.31 9.32 -15.43
C GLU A 1038 15.98 9.56 -16.91
N MET A 1039 16.51 10.63 -17.54
CA MET A 1039 16.39 10.86 -18.99
C MET A 1039 17.16 9.82 -19.81
N ARG A 1040 18.35 9.42 -19.37
CA ARG A 1040 19.12 8.35 -20.00
C ARG A 1040 18.40 7.02 -19.88
N MET A 1041 17.85 6.71 -18.71
CA MET A 1041 17.05 5.50 -18.48
C MET A 1041 15.79 5.51 -19.34
N ALA A 1042 15.06 6.62 -19.41
CA ALA A 1042 13.90 6.76 -20.29
C ALA A 1042 14.29 6.58 -21.77
N THR A 1043 15.45 7.10 -22.19
CA THR A 1043 15.97 6.89 -23.55
C THR A 1043 16.29 5.42 -23.82
N LEU A 1044 16.91 4.71 -22.86
CA LEU A 1044 17.24 3.29 -22.98
C LEU A 1044 15.98 2.41 -22.98
N GLU A 1045 15.02 2.68 -22.10
CA GLU A 1045 13.73 1.99 -22.04
C GLU A 1045 12.96 2.15 -23.36
N LEU A 1046 13.02 3.32 -23.99
CA LEU A 1046 12.40 3.59 -25.28
C LEU A 1046 13.17 2.95 -26.45
N ALA A 1047 14.49 2.80 -26.33
CA ALA A 1047 15.32 2.12 -27.32
C ALA A 1047 15.16 0.59 -27.29
N ASP A 1048 15.10 -0.03 -26.10
CA ASP A 1048 14.83 -1.47 -25.95
C ASP A 1048 13.45 -1.84 -26.52
N LYS A 1049 12.45 -0.94 -26.37
CA LYS A 1049 11.13 -1.11 -26.99
C LYS A 1049 11.15 -1.03 -28.52
N LYS A 1050 12.11 -0.32 -29.14
CA LYS A 1050 12.27 -0.26 -30.60
C LYS A 1050 12.88 -1.55 -31.18
N LEU A 1051 13.78 -2.21 -30.46
CA LEU A 1051 14.40 -3.49 -30.86
C LEU A 1051 13.42 -4.66 -30.93
N ASP A 1052 12.36 -4.66 -30.10
CA ASP A 1052 11.28 -5.65 -30.18
C ASP A 1052 10.27 -5.39 -31.33
N THR A 1053 10.21 -4.16 -31.86
CA THR A 1053 9.28 -3.78 -32.94
C THR A 1053 9.83 -3.97 -34.36
N GLU A 1054 11.15 -4.09 -34.56
CA GLU A 1054 11.71 -4.36 -35.89
C GLU A 1054 11.41 -5.79 -36.40
N ALA A 1055 10.99 -6.71 -35.52
CA ALA A 1055 10.48 -8.02 -35.92
C ALA A 1055 8.99 -8.01 -36.35
N VAL A 1056 8.28 -6.90 -36.14
CA VAL A 1056 6.82 -6.80 -36.36
C VAL A 1056 6.45 -5.78 -37.46
N MET A 1057 7.33 -4.83 -37.79
CA MET A 1057 7.10 -3.88 -38.90
C MET A 1057 7.49 -4.45 -40.27
N ARG A 1058 6.68 -5.39 -40.77
CA ARG A 1058 6.56 -5.70 -42.20
C ARG A 1058 5.10 -5.95 -42.62
N VAL A 1059 4.14 -5.22 -42.06
CA VAL A 1059 2.79 -5.12 -42.65
C VAL A 1059 2.21 -3.75 -42.31
N THR A 1060 1.59 -3.13 -43.33
CA THR A 1060 0.84 -1.86 -43.38
C THR A 1060 1.64 -0.56 -43.42
N ASP A 1061 2.12 -0.24 -44.62
CA ASP A 1061 1.94 1.10 -45.19
C ASP A 1061 0.44 1.32 -45.45
N SER A 1062 -0.15 2.34 -44.82
CA SER A 1062 -1.33 3.01 -45.35
C SER A 1062 -1.27 4.48 -44.95
N GLU A 1063 -1.09 5.31 -45.97
CA GLU A 1063 -1.26 6.76 -45.94
C GLU A 1063 -2.67 7.08 -45.44
N ASP A 1064 -2.83 7.75 -44.29
CA ASP A 1064 -3.98 8.66 -44.03
C ASP A 1064 -3.77 9.53 -42.77
N MET A 1065 -3.73 10.85 -43.01
CA MET A 1065 -3.88 12.01 -42.09
C MET A 1065 -3.05 12.09 -40.79
N HIS A 1066 -1.81 12.60 -40.92
CA HIS A 1066 -1.05 13.20 -39.81
C HIS A 1066 -1.50 14.66 -39.56
N TRP A 1067 -2.09 14.94 -38.40
CA TRP A 1067 -2.17 16.31 -37.82
C TRP A 1067 -0.98 16.57 -36.90
N ASP A 1068 0.25 16.24 -37.33
CA ASP A 1068 1.47 16.52 -36.56
C ASP A 1068 1.94 17.97 -36.76
N GLU A 1069 1.07 18.93 -36.39
CA GLU A 1069 1.49 20.33 -36.27
C GLU A 1069 2.31 20.50 -34.98
N PRO A 1070 3.52 21.09 -35.05
CA PRO A 1070 4.35 21.24 -33.87
C PRO A 1070 3.72 22.20 -32.86
N LEU A 1071 3.92 21.91 -31.57
CA LEU A 1071 3.48 22.78 -30.48
C LEU A 1071 4.00 24.21 -30.66
N VAL A 1072 3.23 25.16 -30.16
CA VAL A 1072 3.58 26.57 -30.17
C VAL A 1072 4.77 26.78 -29.23
N THR A 1073 5.77 27.52 -29.67
CA THR A 1073 6.94 27.77 -28.84
C THR A 1073 6.59 28.68 -27.65
N HIS A 1074 7.41 28.66 -26.60
CA HIS A 1074 7.20 29.52 -25.44
C HIS A 1074 7.11 31.01 -25.84
N GLU A 1075 7.90 31.46 -26.82
CA GLU A 1075 7.83 32.84 -27.34
C GLU A 1075 6.47 33.19 -27.96
N GLN A 1076 5.91 32.30 -28.78
CA GLN A 1076 4.63 32.53 -29.44
C GLN A 1076 3.46 32.59 -28.44
N MET A 1077 3.54 31.80 -27.36
CA MET A 1077 2.58 31.84 -26.25
C MET A 1077 2.71 33.13 -25.42
N GLU A 1078 3.93 33.60 -25.13
CA GLU A 1078 4.11 34.88 -24.43
C GLU A 1078 3.64 36.09 -25.26
N GLN A 1079 3.66 35.99 -26.59
CA GLN A 1079 3.03 36.99 -27.46
C GLN A 1079 1.49 36.89 -27.48
N PHE A 1080 0.93 35.75 -27.09
CA PHE A 1080 -0.52 35.51 -27.06
C PHE A 1080 -1.22 36.15 -25.86
N TYR A 1081 -0.63 36.02 -24.67
CA TYR A 1081 -1.28 36.45 -23.43
C TYR A 1081 -1.63 37.95 -23.41
N PRO A 1082 -0.74 38.87 -23.83
CA PRO A 1082 -1.08 40.29 -23.89
C PRO A 1082 -2.22 40.59 -24.86
N HIS A 1083 -2.35 39.81 -25.94
CA HIS A 1083 -3.44 39.97 -26.91
C HIS A 1083 -4.78 39.60 -26.29
N ILE A 1084 -4.85 38.49 -25.54
CA ILE A 1084 -6.07 38.09 -24.82
C ILE A 1084 -6.42 39.11 -23.73
N GLU A 1085 -5.45 39.53 -22.91
CA GLU A 1085 -5.69 40.50 -21.84
C GLU A 1085 -6.23 41.81 -22.38
N LYS A 1086 -5.65 42.29 -23.49
CA LYS A 1086 -6.13 43.49 -24.17
C LYS A 1086 -7.56 43.31 -24.69
N MET A 1087 -7.87 42.17 -25.33
CA MET A 1087 -9.22 41.88 -25.80
C MET A 1087 -10.23 41.84 -24.64
N LEU A 1088 -9.89 41.18 -23.53
CA LEU A 1088 -10.74 41.09 -22.34
C LEU A 1088 -10.95 42.46 -21.66
N ALA A 1089 -9.93 43.34 -21.71
CA ALA A 1089 -10.07 44.72 -21.27
C ALA A 1089 -10.97 45.53 -22.20
N ASP A 1090 -10.83 45.36 -23.52
CA ASP A 1090 -11.62 46.07 -24.53
C ASP A 1090 -13.12 45.72 -24.40
N ILE A 1091 -13.48 44.49 -24.05
CA ILE A 1091 -14.88 44.06 -23.80
C ILE A 1091 -15.35 44.32 -22.36
N GLU A 1092 -14.59 45.09 -21.58
CA GLU A 1092 -14.86 45.44 -20.17
C GLU A 1092 -14.98 44.25 -19.20
N PHE A 1093 -14.51 43.07 -19.60
CA PHE A 1093 -14.49 41.89 -18.73
C PHE A 1093 -13.35 41.94 -17.70
N LEU A 1094 -12.23 42.58 -18.07
CA LEU A 1094 -11.08 42.81 -17.21
C LEU A 1094 -10.91 44.32 -16.95
N ASP A 1095 -10.95 44.74 -15.68
CA ASP A 1095 -10.60 46.12 -15.29
C ASP A 1095 -9.07 46.29 -15.26
N PRO A 1096 -8.47 47.14 -16.12
CA PRO A 1096 -7.02 47.35 -16.16
C PRO A 1096 -6.46 48.01 -14.89
N LYS A 1097 -7.30 48.70 -14.10
CA LYS A 1097 -6.87 49.39 -12.87
C LYS A 1097 -6.82 48.47 -11.65
N ASN A 1098 -7.47 47.31 -11.72
CA ASN A 1098 -7.49 46.32 -10.64
C ASN A 1098 -7.46 44.90 -11.21
N PRO A 1099 -6.31 44.46 -11.76
CA PRO A 1099 -6.22 43.18 -12.45
C PRO A 1099 -6.49 42.04 -11.47
N ARG A 1100 -7.62 41.34 -11.67
CA ARG A 1100 -7.91 40.07 -11.00
C ARG A 1100 -6.79 39.07 -11.29
N LEU A 1101 -6.68 37.96 -10.54
CA LEU A 1101 -5.75 36.84 -10.82
C LEU A 1101 -5.93 36.16 -12.20
N LEU A 1102 -6.76 36.72 -13.09
CA LEU A 1102 -7.15 36.17 -14.38
C LEU A 1102 -5.97 36.02 -15.37
N PRO A 1103 -5.04 36.97 -15.54
CA PRO A 1103 -3.83 36.78 -16.35
C PRO A 1103 -3.03 35.53 -15.98
N LEU A 1104 -2.78 35.34 -14.68
CA LEU A 1104 -2.11 34.16 -14.14
C LEU A 1104 -2.92 32.88 -14.35
N ARG A 1105 -4.25 32.96 -14.33
CA ARG A 1105 -5.14 31.81 -14.62
C ARG A 1105 -5.16 31.48 -16.12
N LEU A 1106 -5.12 32.46 -17.01
CA LEU A 1106 -5.02 32.24 -18.46
C LEU A 1106 -3.68 31.61 -18.82
N ARG A 1107 -2.58 32.10 -18.24
CA ARG A 1107 -1.26 31.45 -18.36
C ARG A 1107 -1.28 30.00 -17.87
N ARG A 1108 -1.96 29.71 -16.76
CA ARG A 1108 -2.17 28.32 -16.29
C ARG A 1108 -3.02 27.48 -17.22
N LEU A 1109 -4.07 28.06 -17.79
CA LEU A 1109 -4.99 27.36 -18.67
C LEU A 1109 -4.28 26.95 -19.96
N PHE A 1110 -3.70 27.92 -20.69
CA PHE A 1110 -3.03 27.63 -21.95
C PHE A 1110 -1.70 26.89 -21.76
N GLY A 1111 -1.01 27.09 -20.63
CA GLY A 1111 0.17 26.32 -20.27
C GLY A 1111 -0.10 24.82 -20.04
N ARG A 1112 -1.33 24.44 -19.68
CA ARG A 1112 -1.77 23.03 -19.55
C ARG A 1112 -2.27 22.44 -20.87
N ILE A 1113 -2.94 23.26 -21.68
CA ILE A 1113 -3.52 22.84 -22.95
C ILE A 1113 -2.42 22.56 -23.99
N GLN A 1114 -1.28 23.27 -23.92
CA GLN A 1114 -0.16 23.14 -24.86
C GLN A 1114 -0.65 23.26 -26.32
N LEU A 1115 -1.01 24.47 -26.73
CA LEU A 1115 -1.60 24.74 -28.06
C LEU A 1115 -0.65 24.32 -29.20
N ASP A 1116 -1.19 23.73 -30.24
CA ASP A 1116 -0.51 23.62 -31.54
C ASP A 1116 -0.60 24.93 -32.33
N LYS A 1117 0.20 25.05 -33.40
CA LYS A 1117 0.28 26.29 -34.18
C LYS A 1117 -1.05 26.65 -34.83
N MET A 1118 -1.84 25.68 -35.27
CA MET A 1118 -3.15 25.90 -35.88
C MET A 1118 -4.18 26.38 -34.87
N GLU A 1119 -4.25 25.77 -33.69
CA GLU A 1119 -5.10 26.19 -32.58
C GLU A 1119 -4.74 27.60 -32.10
N TYR A 1120 -3.45 27.90 -31.99
CA TYR A 1120 -2.98 29.24 -31.68
C TYR A 1120 -3.44 30.27 -32.73
N HIS A 1121 -3.29 29.96 -34.02
CA HIS A 1121 -3.73 30.84 -35.09
C HIS A 1121 -5.25 31.01 -35.12
N LEU A 1122 -6.01 29.94 -34.88
CA LEU A 1122 -7.47 29.96 -34.79
C LEU A 1122 -7.95 30.86 -33.65
N LEU A 1123 -7.46 30.62 -32.43
CA LEU A 1123 -7.85 31.40 -31.25
C LEU A 1123 -7.44 32.86 -31.39
N ARG A 1124 -6.23 33.13 -31.90
CA ARG A 1124 -5.77 34.48 -32.21
C ARG A 1124 -6.66 35.16 -33.27
N GLY A 1125 -7.13 34.41 -34.25
CA GLY A 1125 -8.10 34.87 -35.25
C GLY A 1125 -9.45 35.23 -34.64
N ILE A 1126 -9.99 34.37 -33.75
CA ILE A 1126 -11.24 34.61 -33.03
C ILE A 1126 -11.13 35.88 -32.17
N PHE A 1127 -10.09 36.02 -31.36
CA PHE A 1127 -9.92 37.18 -30.48
C PHE A 1127 -9.71 38.48 -31.28
N SER A 1128 -9.00 38.42 -32.40
CA SER A 1128 -8.90 39.56 -33.33
C SER A 1128 -10.25 39.95 -33.92
N ARG A 1129 -11.11 38.98 -34.26
CA ARG A 1129 -12.45 39.20 -34.81
C ARG A 1129 -13.39 39.83 -33.78
N VAL A 1130 -13.34 39.37 -32.52
CA VAL A 1130 -14.10 39.92 -31.40
C VAL A 1130 -13.68 41.38 -31.13
N GLN A 1131 -12.38 41.67 -31.15
CA GLN A 1131 -11.87 43.05 -31.05
C GLN A 1131 -12.35 43.94 -32.20
N ALA A 1132 -12.35 43.44 -33.43
CA ALA A 1132 -12.80 44.21 -34.61
C ALA A 1132 -14.32 44.51 -34.57
N LEU A 1133 -15.12 43.59 -34.01
CA LEU A 1133 -16.55 43.80 -33.77
C LEU A 1133 -16.80 44.87 -32.71
N ASN A 1134 -16.08 44.80 -31.58
CA ASN A 1134 -16.23 45.76 -30.49
C ASN A 1134 -15.78 47.17 -30.87
N ASN A 1135 -14.70 47.28 -31.66
CA ASN A 1135 -14.18 48.57 -32.13
C ASN A 1135 -14.94 49.16 -33.34
N GLY A 1136 -16.03 48.50 -33.78
CA GLY A 1136 -16.88 48.98 -34.88
C GLY A 1136 -16.21 49.02 -36.26
N THR A 1137 -15.05 48.39 -36.43
CA THR A 1137 -14.26 48.41 -37.68
C THR A 1137 -14.64 47.28 -38.64
N TRP A 1138 -15.46 46.32 -38.19
CA TRP A 1138 -15.87 45.18 -39.02
C TRP A 1138 -17.08 45.51 -39.90
N LYS A 1139 -16.85 45.64 -41.22
CA LYS A 1139 -17.91 45.71 -42.24
C LYS A 1139 -18.14 44.33 -42.83
N LYS A 1140 -19.37 43.82 -42.69
CA LYS A 1140 -19.84 42.58 -43.33
C LYS A 1140 -19.88 42.81 -44.85
N SER A 1141 -18.99 42.19 -45.63
CA SER A 1141 -19.11 42.23 -47.09
C SER A 1141 -20.38 41.47 -47.49
N LYS A 1142 -21.35 42.20 -48.03
CA LYS A 1142 -22.33 41.62 -48.96
C LYS A 1142 -21.63 41.49 -50.31
N ASP A 1143 -22.02 40.45 -51.03
CA ASP A 1143 -21.63 40.07 -52.39
C ASP A 1143 -20.37 39.19 -52.47
N GLU A 1144 -20.58 37.89 -52.70
CA GLU A 1144 -20.05 37.13 -53.84
C GLU A 1144 -20.43 35.64 -53.70
N ASP A 1145 -21.60 35.28 -54.23
CA ASP A 1145 -21.92 33.94 -54.73
C ASP A 1145 -22.51 34.14 -56.14
N GLN A 1146 -21.61 34.39 -57.10
CA GLN A 1146 -21.79 34.15 -58.55
C GLN A 1146 -20.40 33.93 -59.18
N ASN A 1147 -19.85 32.71 -59.02
CA ASN A 1147 -19.24 31.86 -60.06
C ASN A 1147 -18.37 30.75 -59.47
#